data_AF-A0A524G365-F1
#
_entry.id   AF-A0A524G365-F1
#
_cell.length_a   1.000
_cell.length_b   1.000
_cell.length_c   1.000
_cell.angle_alpha   90.00
_cell.angle_beta   90.00
_cell.angle_gamma   90.00
#
_symmetry.space_group_name_H-M   'P 1'
#
loop_
_entity.id
_entity.type
_entity.pdbx_description
1 polymer ?
#
loop_
_entity_poly.entity_id
_entity_poly.type
_entity_poly.pdbx_seq_one_letter_code
_entity_poly.pdbx_strand_id
1 'polypeptide(L)'
;MKKSSIILIILILPLITSIAFFPIPQTDAWGQQTHYFIVNKAIDNISNSSWANAFNYYTEELLSGAVAPDVLWQDWENHLYYPDTGYGNAPSSAALWYDFARANFTLGQWEDGFFAAGVMTHYFADPCIPVHTDEWWVGHPAYETDINYNLDGLTIATPTESMVTNVSQLVVDSAVYSNQYYDVVRDAYPDGESEAIATNSTIKALTEDCLSMAIDGVLSLFYNLTLGIEAPDVIITYEYVAMIDFAHGNDYAPNQLTAINQTLAINGFELIEQETEITLSNLATVDLLIMTCAETTYTVDELAAITTWSQSGNKAILLTGRGDFDIYKDNNIMNQILIELGSNIRINDDNVYMEGTYNPWYNDITTIRNPSDTVNLTYDVDSVSFFSPSSLYFIDDDPILPIIYADVTAYQTNQQPPAINVIYDNVMDGEWGNQIPLAAAEEIGTTRLFVGGTTFFSDFDHGDPYFENIQLLENFLDWAMGNRSEDAIPDVDEVGPRISNIQWTPTSPVEGQNVTVTLTASDPGGVVGAALKYNNGTHNIILPMETGDGINFAATISDVENGIVDFLIEAEDTTGNIAVRAYFTIEWPAITTTTTSTSITTTTTATNTTTSTTTGTGGTIPPSPMLLFGVAIGILVVIVIIVIVTKSRHR
;
A
#
# COMPACT_ATOMS: atom_id res chain seq x y z
N MET A 1 12.14 -24.87 -5.97
CA MET A 1 13.38 -24.93 -5.14
C MET A 1 13.14 -24.04 -3.95
N LYS A 2 13.39 -24.49 -2.72
CA LYS A 2 12.97 -23.75 -1.51
C LYS A 2 13.66 -22.38 -1.47
N LYS A 3 12.86 -21.31 -1.58
CA LYS A 3 13.28 -19.92 -1.35
C LYS A 3 13.92 -19.86 0.03
N SER A 4 15.21 -19.53 0.05
CA SER A 4 15.99 -19.26 1.25
C SER A 4 16.80 -18.03 0.88
N SER A 5 16.12 -16.92 0.65
CA SER A 5 16.73 -15.64 0.41
C SER A 5 17.27 -15.15 1.75
N ILE A 6 18.46 -15.62 2.14
CA ILE A 6 19.26 -14.92 3.12
C ILE A 6 19.81 -13.70 2.38
N ILE A 7 19.03 -12.63 2.39
CA ILE A 7 19.49 -11.30 2.02
C ILE A 7 20.60 -10.92 3.01
N LEU A 8 21.84 -11.23 2.65
CA LEU A 8 23.01 -10.81 3.41
C LEU A 8 23.39 -9.40 2.94
N ILE A 9 22.62 -8.39 3.36
CA ILE A 9 23.07 -7.00 3.27
C ILE A 9 24.26 -6.84 4.22
N ILE A 10 25.47 -7.00 3.67
CA ILE A 10 26.68 -6.49 4.32
C ILE A 10 26.65 -4.97 4.14
N LEU A 11 25.97 -4.30 5.09
CA LEU A 11 25.99 -2.85 5.24
C LEU A 11 27.45 -2.35 5.29
N ILE A 12 27.88 -1.70 4.23
CA ILE A 12 29.03 -0.79 4.25
C ILE A 12 28.59 0.42 5.09
N LEU A 13 29.10 0.52 6.32
CA LEU A 13 28.98 1.74 7.13
C LEU A 13 29.50 2.96 6.33
N PRO A 14 28.72 4.05 6.18
CA PRO A 14 29.31 5.37 6.10
C PRO A 14 29.51 5.88 7.54
N LEU A 15 30.75 6.25 7.87
CA LEU A 15 31.06 7.04 9.05
C LEU A 15 30.27 8.36 8.97
N ILE A 16 29.25 8.52 9.80
CA ILE A 16 28.53 9.79 9.96
C ILE A 16 29.47 10.80 10.63
N THR A 17 30.07 11.69 9.85
CA THR A 17 30.47 13.01 10.35
C THR A 17 29.26 13.91 10.25
N SER A 18 28.69 14.25 11.40
CA SER A 18 27.58 15.20 11.53
C SER A 18 28.01 16.58 11.01
N ILE A 19 27.61 16.91 9.79
CA ILE A 19 27.52 18.28 9.29
C ILE A 19 26.02 18.58 9.22
N ALA A 20 25.58 19.60 9.96
CA ALA A 20 24.21 20.06 9.90
C ALA A 20 23.94 20.66 8.52
N PHE A 21 23.14 19.97 7.70
CA PHE A 21 22.56 20.52 6.49
C PHE A 21 21.18 21.09 6.81
N PHE A 22 20.90 22.29 6.31
CA PHE A 22 19.56 22.85 6.27
C PHE A 22 18.75 22.13 5.18
N PRO A 23 17.42 21.99 5.32
CA PRO A 23 16.60 21.33 4.30
C PRO A 23 16.63 22.15 3.02
N ILE A 24 17.18 21.56 1.96
CA ILE A 24 16.97 21.98 0.57
C ILE A 24 15.62 21.36 0.16
N PRO A 25 14.73 22.08 -0.56
CA PRO A 25 13.52 21.48 -1.10
C PRO A 25 13.84 20.27 -1.99
N GLN A 26 13.11 19.18 -1.77
CA GLN A 26 13.25 17.86 -2.42
C GLN A 26 12.90 17.92 -3.90
N THR A 27 13.56 17.08 -4.69
CA THR A 27 13.11 16.66 -6.02
C THR A 27 13.37 15.18 -6.19
N ASP A 28 12.33 14.46 -6.60
CA ASP A 28 12.43 13.14 -7.18
C ASP A 28 13.30 13.22 -8.46
N ALA A 29 14.03 12.17 -8.82
CA ALA A 29 14.62 12.06 -10.15
C ALA A 29 13.52 11.78 -11.18
N TRP A 30 13.80 11.12 -12.31
CA TRP A 30 12.70 10.83 -13.24
C TRP A 30 11.58 10.13 -12.49
N GLY A 31 10.32 10.52 -12.70
CA GLY A 31 9.24 9.82 -12.00
C GLY A 31 9.29 8.32 -12.28
N GLN A 32 9.01 7.51 -11.27
CA GLN A 32 9.13 6.04 -11.28
C GLN A 32 8.67 5.39 -12.59
N GLN A 33 7.57 5.89 -13.16
CA GLN A 33 6.99 5.43 -14.44
C GLN A 33 7.98 5.51 -15.61
N THR A 34 8.78 6.56 -15.70
CA THR A 34 9.70 6.71 -16.82
C THR A 34 10.92 5.80 -16.67
N HIS A 35 11.43 5.54 -15.46
CA HIS A 35 12.45 4.50 -15.25
C HIS A 35 11.94 3.12 -15.68
N TYR A 36 10.72 2.75 -15.29
CA TYR A 36 10.08 1.52 -15.75
C TYR A 36 9.94 1.48 -17.26
N PHE A 37 9.52 2.59 -17.88
CA PHE A 37 9.42 2.69 -19.34
C PHE A 37 10.76 2.42 -20.03
N ILE A 38 11.86 3.01 -19.55
CA ILE A 38 13.20 2.79 -20.12
C ILE A 38 13.61 1.32 -19.99
N VAL A 39 13.47 0.75 -18.78
CA VAL A 39 13.84 -0.64 -18.50
C VAL A 39 13.04 -1.60 -19.38
N ASN A 40 11.71 -1.48 -19.41
CA ASN A 40 10.85 -2.33 -20.22
C ASN A 40 11.16 -2.23 -21.72
N LYS A 41 11.39 -1.02 -22.25
CA LYS A 41 11.80 -0.83 -23.65
C LYS A 41 13.14 -1.48 -23.96
N ALA A 42 14.08 -1.47 -23.02
CA ALA A 42 15.35 -2.17 -23.18
C ALA A 42 15.14 -3.69 -23.18
N ILE A 43 14.37 -4.25 -22.24
CA ILE A 43 14.05 -5.70 -22.18
C ILE A 43 13.42 -6.18 -23.50
N ASP A 44 12.44 -5.45 -24.01
CA ASP A 44 11.73 -5.74 -25.27
C ASP A 44 12.65 -5.85 -26.50
N ASN A 45 13.86 -5.28 -26.42
CA ASN A 45 14.81 -5.19 -27.53
C ASN A 45 16.10 -6.00 -27.31
N ILE A 46 16.18 -6.82 -26.26
CA ILE A 46 17.32 -7.74 -26.05
C ILE A 46 17.37 -8.75 -27.20
N SER A 47 18.48 -8.76 -27.94
CA SER A 47 18.63 -9.56 -29.16
C SER A 47 18.87 -11.04 -28.87
N ASN A 48 19.49 -11.36 -27.73
CA ASN A 48 19.75 -12.72 -27.29
C ASN A 48 18.51 -13.29 -26.60
N SER A 49 17.81 -14.23 -27.24
CA SER A 49 16.55 -14.79 -26.74
C SER A 49 16.65 -15.43 -25.35
N SER A 50 17.76 -16.10 -25.01
CA SER A 50 17.91 -16.73 -23.69
C SER A 50 18.05 -15.69 -22.59
N TRP A 51 18.77 -14.60 -22.88
CA TRP A 51 18.86 -13.48 -21.95
C TRP A 51 17.58 -12.65 -21.93
N ALA A 52 16.89 -12.45 -23.06
CA ALA A 52 15.58 -11.81 -23.08
C ALA A 52 14.59 -12.55 -22.19
N ASN A 53 14.58 -13.89 -22.21
CA ASN A 53 13.75 -14.69 -21.30
C ASN A 53 14.16 -14.50 -19.83
N ALA A 54 15.47 -14.43 -19.54
CA ALA A 54 15.95 -14.23 -18.17
C ALA A 54 15.61 -12.83 -17.63
N PHE A 55 15.81 -11.79 -18.44
CA PHE A 55 15.45 -10.42 -18.09
C PHE A 55 13.95 -10.28 -17.87
N ASN A 56 13.13 -10.90 -18.72
CA ASN A 56 11.71 -10.99 -18.46
C ASN A 56 11.46 -11.72 -17.13
N TYR A 57 11.98 -12.92 -16.92
CA TYR A 57 11.73 -13.70 -15.70
C TYR A 57 12.02 -12.93 -14.40
N TYR A 58 13.07 -12.10 -14.39
CA TYR A 58 13.49 -11.30 -13.23
C TYR A 58 13.14 -9.81 -13.36
N THR A 59 12.07 -9.47 -14.09
CA THR A 59 11.66 -8.07 -14.27
C THR A 59 11.31 -7.41 -12.94
N GLU A 60 10.69 -8.14 -12.00
CA GLU A 60 10.32 -7.58 -10.68
C GLU A 60 11.53 -7.08 -9.90
N GLU A 61 12.58 -7.89 -9.76
CA GLU A 61 13.80 -7.48 -9.08
C GLU A 61 14.47 -6.30 -9.81
N LEU A 62 14.45 -6.35 -11.15
CA LEU A 62 15.03 -5.32 -11.99
C LEU A 62 14.30 -3.97 -11.86
N LEU A 63 12.96 -3.95 -11.87
CA LEU A 63 12.16 -2.75 -11.69
C LEU A 63 12.30 -2.19 -10.28
N SER A 64 12.23 -3.06 -9.26
CA SER A 64 12.47 -2.68 -7.86
C SER A 64 13.83 -1.99 -7.68
N GLY A 65 14.88 -2.55 -8.29
CA GLY A 65 16.21 -1.94 -8.31
C GLY A 65 16.24 -0.60 -9.06
N ALA A 66 15.47 -0.45 -10.13
CA ALA A 66 15.46 0.75 -10.97
C ALA A 66 14.78 1.96 -10.32
N VAL A 67 14.06 1.79 -9.21
CA VAL A 67 13.44 2.90 -8.44
C VAL A 67 13.99 3.04 -7.03
N ALA A 68 14.67 2.02 -6.50
CA ALA A 68 15.26 2.05 -5.16
C ALA A 68 16.11 3.30 -4.84
N PRO A 69 16.93 3.86 -5.76
CA PRO A 69 17.69 5.08 -5.47
C PRO A 69 16.84 6.30 -5.12
N ASP A 70 15.73 6.50 -5.83
CA ASP A 70 14.79 7.60 -5.57
C ASP A 70 14.00 7.39 -4.29
N VAL A 71 13.52 6.16 -4.09
CA VAL A 71 12.47 5.93 -3.12
C VAL A 71 13.07 5.46 -1.78
N LEU A 72 13.99 4.49 -1.80
CA LEU A 72 14.57 3.93 -0.58
C LEU A 72 15.75 4.73 -0.06
N TRP A 73 16.65 5.19 -0.94
CA TRP A 73 17.94 5.73 -0.54
C TRP A 73 17.99 7.26 -0.56
N GLN A 74 17.29 7.89 -1.52
CA GLN A 74 17.24 9.34 -1.71
C GLN A 74 18.66 9.94 -1.75
N ASP A 75 19.57 9.28 -2.46
CA ASP A 75 20.99 9.61 -2.49
C ASP A 75 21.34 10.54 -3.65
N TRP A 76 20.64 11.69 -3.71
CA TRP A 76 20.56 12.63 -4.83
C TRP A 76 21.87 12.98 -5.54
N GLU A 77 23.02 13.01 -4.86
CA GLU A 77 24.31 13.25 -5.52
C GLU A 77 24.68 12.16 -6.55
N ASN A 78 24.15 10.95 -6.40
CA ASN A 78 24.38 9.80 -7.27
C ASN A 78 23.53 9.83 -8.56
N HIS A 79 22.57 10.74 -8.64
CA HIS A 79 21.66 10.94 -9.78
C HIS A 79 22.24 11.96 -10.78
N LEU A 80 23.18 12.78 -10.30
CA LEU A 80 23.68 13.94 -11.04
C LEU A 80 25.02 13.66 -11.71
N TYR A 81 25.23 14.32 -12.86
CA TYR A 81 26.56 14.55 -13.39
C TYR A 81 26.64 15.83 -14.23
N TYR A 82 27.42 16.81 -13.77
CA TYR A 82 27.55 18.12 -14.43
C TYR A 82 28.80 18.13 -15.32
N PRO A 83 28.67 18.08 -16.66
CA PRO A 83 29.81 17.88 -17.54
C PRO A 83 30.90 18.96 -17.46
N ASP A 84 30.50 20.21 -17.21
CA ASP A 84 31.41 21.36 -17.15
C ASP A 84 32.32 21.36 -15.93
N THR A 85 31.86 20.78 -14.81
CA THR A 85 32.57 20.79 -13.53
C THR A 85 33.07 19.41 -13.09
N GLY A 86 32.46 18.35 -13.63
CA GLY A 86 32.61 16.97 -13.14
C GLY A 86 31.96 16.73 -11.78
N TYR A 87 31.02 17.59 -11.37
CA TYR A 87 30.24 17.41 -10.14
C TYR A 87 29.21 16.28 -10.30
N GLY A 88 28.91 15.55 -9.22
CA GLY A 88 27.95 14.44 -9.21
C GLY A 88 28.60 13.06 -9.39
N ASN A 89 27.98 12.03 -8.83
CA ASN A 89 28.58 10.71 -8.67
C ASN A 89 28.00 9.65 -9.63
N ALA A 90 27.00 9.99 -10.45
CA ALA A 90 26.31 9.05 -11.34
C ALA A 90 27.26 8.15 -12.16
N PRO A 91 28.37 8.65 -12.76
CA PRO A 91 29.30 7.80 -13.49
C PRO A 91 29.97 6.71 -12.63
N SER A 92 30.28 7.04 -11.38
CA SER A 92 30.89 6.09 -10.45
C SER A 92 29.86 5.13 -9.86
N SER A 93 28.64 5.60 -9.59
CA SER A 93 27.54 4.79 -9.06
C SER A 93 27.05 3.76 -10.07
N ALA A 94 26.80 4.17 -11.33
CA ALA A 94 26.42 3.24 -12.38
C ALA A 94 27.49 2.16 -12.62
N ALA A 95 28.77 2.53 -12.61
CA ALA A 95 29.87 1.57 -12.76
C ALA A 95 29.98 0.60 -11.57
N LEU A 96 29.79 1.09 -10.34
CA LEU A 96 29.78 0.25 -9.15
C LEU A 96 28.66 -0.79 -9.20
N TRP A 97 27.44 -0.36 -9.54
CA TRP A 97 26.28 -1.25 -9.61
C TRP A 97 26.34 -2.19 -10.80
N TYR A 98 26.92 -1.77 -11.93
CA TYR A 98 27.30 -2.68 -13.02
C TYR A 98 28.24 -3.79 -12.52
N ASP A 99 29.29 -3.45 -11.77
CA ASP A 99 30.24 -4.43 -11.23
C ASP A 99 29.57 -5.39 -10.24
N PHE A 100 28.63 -4.90 -9.41
CA PHE A 100 27.85 -5.75 -8.51
C PHE A 100 26.91 -6.71 -9.26
N ALA A 101 26.12 -6.20 -10.22
CA ALA A 101 25.26 -7.01 -11.06
C ALA A 101 26.07 -8.10 -11.77
N ARG A 102 27.20 -7.72 -12.35
CA ARG A 102 28.11 -8.63 -13.05
C ARG A 102 28.71 -9.69 -12.13
N ALA A 103 29.07 -9.33 -10.90
CA ALA A 103 29.58 -10.28 -9.90
C ALA A 103 28.51 -11.30 -9.50
N ASN A 104 27.28 -10.85 -9.24
CA ASN A 104 26.14 -11.69 -8.88
C ASN A 104 25.76 -12.66 -10.02
N PHE A 105 25.70 -12.18 -11.27
CA PHE A 105 25.49 -13.03 -12.44
C PHE A 105 26.58 -14.10 -12.59
N THR A 106 27.83 -13.75 -12.31
CA THR A 106 28.95 -14.72 -12.34
C THR A 106 28.82 -15.80 -11.26
N LEU A 107 28.21 -15.46 -10.12
CA LEU A 107 27.97 -16.37 -9.00
C LEU A 107 26.65 -17.16 -9.13
N GLY A 108 25.81 -16.83 -10.12
CA GLY A 108 24.47 -17.39 -10.26
C GLY A 108 23.46 -16.88 -9.22
N GLN A 109 23.75 -15.72 -8.61
CA GLN A 109 22.85 -15.02 -7.68
C GLN A 109 21.95 -14.09 -8.51
N TRP A 110 20.94 -14.67 -9.15
CA TRP A 110 20.19 -13.95 -10.20
C TRP A 110 19.34 -12.81 -9.65
N GLU A 111 18.55 -13.05 -8.61
CA GLU A 111 17.69 -12.03 -7.97
C GLU A 111 18.52 -10.79 -7.55
N ASP A 112 19.56 -10.99 -6.74
CA ASP A 112 20.50 -9.92 -6.34
C ASP A 112 21.18 -9.24 -7.54
N GLY A 113 21.44 -10.00 -8.61
CA GLY A 113 22.07 -9.51 -9.82
C GLY A 113 21.14 -8.63 -10.66
N PHE A 114 19.87 -9.01 -10.80
CA PHE A 114 18.87 -8.25 -11.52
C PHE A 114 18.45 -7.00 -10.74
N PHE A 115 18.31 -7.08 -9.41
CA PHE A 115 18.16 -5.89 -8.56
C PHE A 115 19.32 -4.90 -8.76
N ALA A 116 20.57 -5.38 -8.67
CA ALA A 116 21.74 -4.54 -8.91
C ALA A 116 21.80 -3.97 -10.34
N ALA A 117 21.35 -4.73 -11.34
CA ALA A 117 21.23 -4.26 -12.72
C ALA A 117 20.18 -3.14 -12.82
N GLY A 118 19.09 -3.23 -12.06
CA GLY A 118 18.05 -2.20 -11.98
C GLY A 118 18.62 -0.89 -11.48
N VAL A 119 19.32 -0.95 -10.35
CA VAL A 119 19.99 0.22 -9.76
C VAL A 119 21.01 0.84 -10.72
N MET A 120 21.76 0.01 -11.45
CA MET A 120 22.66 0.48 -12.49
C MET A 120 21.90 1.25 -13.59
N THR A 121 20.73 0.78 -14.03
CA THR A 121 19.95 1.48 -15.05
C THR A 121 19.51 2.86 -14.60
N HIS A 122 19.15 3.01 -13.31
CA HIS A 122 18.73 4.28 -12.72
C HIS A 122 19.83 5.34 -12.82
N TYR A 123 20.99 5.08 -12.20
CA TYR A 123 22.12 6.01 -12.23
C TYR A 123 22.72 6.25 -13.61
N PHE A 124 22.46 5.37 -14.58
CA PHE A 124 22.81 5.63 -15.97
C PHE A 124 21.76 6.53 -16.66
N ALA A 125 20.47 6.32 -16.39
CA ALA A 125 19.39 7.03 -17.04
C ALA A 125 19.25 8.48 -16.57
N ASP A 126 19.49 8.81 -15.30
CA ASP A 126 19.29 10.18 -14.81
C ASP A 126 20.07 11.23 -15.60
N PRO A 127 21.40 11.07 -15.81
CA PRO A 127 22.16 12.04 -16.58
C PRO A 127 21.81 12.03 -18.07
N CYS A 128 20.95 11.11 -18.56
CA CYS A 128 20.47 11.13 -19.93
C CYS A 128 19.40 12.21 -20.20
N ILE A 129 18.83 12.88 -19.18
CA ILE A 129 18.00 14.09 -19.37
C ILE A 129 18.69 15.36 -18.89
N PRO A 130 18.32 16.53 -19.44
CA PRO A 130 19.04 17.75 -19.17
C PRO A 130 19.01 18.18 -17.70
N VAL A 131 17.89 18.00 -16.99
CA VAL A 131 17.70 18.48 -15.61
C VAL A 131 18.70 17.91 -14.58
N HIS A 132 19.29 16.73 -14.84
CA HIS A 132 20.28 16.10 -13.96
C HIS A 132 21.74 16.44 -14.32
N THR A 133 21.95 17.40 -15.22
CA THR A 133 23.29 17.73 -15.76
C THR A 133 23.79 19.13 -15.45
N ASP A 134 23.02 19.94 -14.72
CA ASP A 134 23.47 21.25 -14.24
C ASP A 134 22.64 21.71 -13.03
N GLU A 135 22.87 22.93 -12.54
CA GLU A 135 22.24 23.48 -11.34
C GLU A 135 20.72 23.28 -11.30
N TRP A 136 20.23 22.85 -10.13
CA TRP A 136 18.81 22.68 -9.89
C TRP A 136 18.02 24.00 -10.01
N TRP A 137 16.77 23.93 -10.51
CA TRP A 137 15.83 25.05 -10.47
C TRP A 137 14.39 24.59 -10.26
N VAL A 138 13.48 25.53 -9.98
CA VAL A 138 12.08 25.26 -9.60
C VAL A 138 11.24 24.52 -10.65
N GLY A 139 11.60 24.56 -11.93
CA GLY A 139 10.90 23.86 -13.00
C GLY A 139 11.44 22.46 -13.30
N HIS A 140 12.46 22.01 -12.56
CA HIS A 140 12.98 20.64 -12.62
C HIS A 140 11.85 19.58 -12.52
N PRO A 141 11.03 19.55 -11.45
CA PRO A 141 10.01 18.51 -11.29
C PRO A 141 8.88 18.63 -12.32
N ALA A 142 8.66 19.82 -12.87
CA ALA A 142 7.65 20.04 -13.91
C ALA A 142 8.02 19.31 -15.20
N TYR A 143 9.30 19.32 -15.58
CA TYR A 143 9.76 18.61 -16.78
C TYR A 143 9.63 17.10 -16.64
N GLU A 144 10.06 16.53 -15.52
CA GLU A 144 9.94 15.08 -15.26
C GLU A 144 8.48 14.64 -15.21
N THR A 145 7.62 15.44 -14.57
CA THR A 145 6.18 15.19 -14.50
C THR A 145 5.52 15.27 -15.88
N ASP A 146 5.87 16.27 -16.70
CA ASP A 146 5.36 16.42 -18.06
C ASP A 146 5.79 15.24 -18.96
N ILE A 147 6.99 14.67 -18.76
CA ILE A 147 7.41 13.44 -19.45
C ILE A 147 6.47 12.29 -19.08
N ASN A 148 6.27 12.02 -17.78
CA ASN A 148 5.40 10.93 -17.32
C ASN A 148 4.00 11.02 -17.96
N TYR A 149 3.40 12.21 -17.99
CA TYR A 149 2.07 12.40 -18.57
C TYR A 149 2.01 12.22 -20.09
N ASN A 150 3.14 12.28 -20.79
CA ASN A 150 3.20 12.22 -22.24
C ASN A 150 3.91 10.98 -22.79
N LEU A 151 4.34 10.03 -21.95
CA LEU A 151 5.13 8.85 -22.34
C LEU A 151 4.58 8.13 -23.57
N ASP A 152 3.28 7.82 -23.57
CA ASP A 152 2.61 7.11 -24.67
C ASP A 152 2.59 7.90 -26.00
N GLY A 153 2.74 9.22 -25.93
CA GLY A 153 2.77 10.13 -27.07
C GLY A 153 4.17 10.39 -27.64
N LEU A 154 5.22 9.89 -27.00
CA LEU A 154 6.61 10.07 -27.43
C LEU A 154 7.00 9.02 -28.48
N THR A 155 7.69 9.47 -29.53
CA THR A 155 8.22 8.60 -30.58
C THR A 155 9.64 8.17 -30.24
N ILE A 156 9.81 6.90 -29.88
CA ILE A 156 11.12 6.33 -29.53
C ILE A 156 11.79 5.75 -30.78
N ALA A 157 13.09 6.02 -30.96
CA ALA A 157 13.87 5.38 -32.00
C ALA A 157 13.96 3.86 -31.76
N THR A 158 14.12 3.06 -32.80
CA THR A 158 14.32 1.61 -32.64
C THR A 158 15.61 1.35 -31.86
N PRO A 159 15.55 0.72 -30.67
CA PRO A 159 16.73 0.54 -29.86
C PRO A 159 17.81 -0.34 -30.51
N THR A 160 19.08 -0.08 -30.20
CA THR A 160 20.22 -0.83 -30.73
C THR A 160 21.24 -1.19 -29.66
N GLU A 161 21.59 -2.47 -29.60
CA GLU A 161 22.65 -2.98 -28.72
C GLU A 161 24.05 -2.56 -29.21
N SER A 162 24.87 -2.11 -28.26
CA SER A 162 26.29 -1.82 -28.51
C SER A 162 27.17 -2.30 -27.36
N MET A 163 28.47 -2.49 -27.64
CA MET A 163 29.44 -2.88 -26.62
C MET A 163 29.86 -1.66 -25.79
N VAL A 164 29.70 -1.76 -24.47
CA VAL A 164 30.11 -0.71 -23.52
C VAL A 164 31.52 -1.03 -22.98
N THR A 165 32.50 -0.21 -23.33
CA THR A 165 33.89 -0.41 -22.89
C THR A 165 34.21 0.23 -21.54
N ASN A 166 33.45 1.24 -21.15
CA ASN A 166 33.59 1.94 -19.88
C ASN A 166 32.24 2.53 -19.48
N VAL A 167 31.62 1.98 -18.43
CA VAL A 167 30.30 2.39 -17.95
C VAL A 167 30.30 3.84 -17.48
N SER A 168 31.31 4.26 -16.70
CA SER A 168 31.41 5.65 -16.26
C SER A 168 31.53 6.61 -17.44
N GLN A 169 32.32 6.26 -18.46
CA GLN A 169 32.45 7.12 -19.63
C GLN A 169 31.15 7.20 -20.43
N LEU A 170 30.40 6.11 -20.53
CA LEU A 170 29.07 6.11 -21.16
C LEU A 170 28.14 7.11 -20.46
N VAL A 171 28.09 7.11 -19.12
CA VAL A 171 27.30 8.09 -18.34
C VAL A 171 27.76 9.52 -18.63
N VAL A 172 29.07 9.77 -18.62
CA VAL A 172 29.65 11.09 -18.91
C VAL A 172 29.27 11.56 -20.32
N ASP A 173 29.36 10.69 -21.31
CA ASP A 173 29.05 11.03 -22.71
C ASP A 173 27.56 11.33 -22.88
N SER A 174 26.68 10.55 -22.24
CA SER A 174 25.23 10.80 -22.20
C SER A 174 24.89 12.14 -21.53
N ALA A 175 25.54 12.45 -20.40
CA ALA A 175 25.36 13.71 -19.70
C ALA A 175 25.84 14.92 -20.52
N VAL A 176 26.95 14.80 -21.24
CA VAL A 176 27.42 15.84 -22.18
C VAL A 176 26.38 16.07 -23.28
N TYR A 177 25.79 14.99 -23.80
CA TYR A 177 24.76 15.08 -24.83
C TYR A 177 23.49 15.77 -24.31
N SER A 178 22.94 15.35 -23.17
CA SER A 178 21.70 15.92 -22.63
C SER A 178 21.89 17.36 -22.14
N ASN A 179 23.05 17.69 -21.56
CA ASN A 179 23.38 19.04 -21.08
C ASN A 179 23.31 20.11 -22.18
N GLN A 180 23.55 19.76 -23.45
CA GLN A 180 23.44 20.72 -24.56
C GLN A 180 22.02 21.32 -24.69
N TYR A 181 21.01 20.67 -24.11
CA TYR A 181 19.61 21.09 -24.09
C TYR A 181 19.18 21.74 -22.77
N TYR A 182 20.04 21.79 -21.75
CA TYR A 182 19.69 22.24 -20.40
C TYR A 182 19.07 23.63 -20.39
N ASP A 183 19.71 24.62 -21.03
CA ASP A 183 19.18 25.99 -21.08
C ASP A 183 17.83 26.07 -21.81
N VAL A 184 17.64 25.26 -22.86
CA VAL A 184 16.39 25.23 -23.65
C VAL A 184 15.25 24.64 -22.83
N VAL A 185 15.51 23.58 -22.06
CA VAL A 185 14.54 23.00 -21.13
C VAL A 185 14.25 23.98 -20.00
N ARG A 186 15.27 24.55 -19.36
CA ARG A 186 15.09 25.52 -18.27
C ARG A 186 14.24 26.73 -18.67
N ASP A 187 14.44 27.25 -19.88
CA ASP A 187 13.64 28.37 -20.39
C ASP A 187 12.18 27.96 -20.70
N ALA A 188 11.93 26.70 -21.04
CA ALA A 188 10.59 26.18 -21.31
C ALA A 188 9.81 25.82 -20.04
N TYR A 189 10.50 25.52 -18.94
CA TYR A 189 9.93 25.20 -17.62
C TYR A 189 10.36 26.24 -16.56
N PRO A 190 9.82 27.48 -16.60
CA PRO A 190 10.18 28.53 -15.66
C PRO A 190 9.70 28.29 -14.22
N ASP A 191 8.71 27.41 -14.02
CA ASP A 191 8.11 27.10 -12.72
C ASP A 191 7.67 25.62 -12.62
N GLY A 192 7.25 25.22 -11.42
CA GLY A 192 6.89 23.83 -11.08
C GLY A 192 5.60 23.30 -11.71
N GLU A 193 4.84 24.14 -12.43
CA GLU A 193 3.55 23.79 -13.04
C GLU A 193 3.61 23.87 -14.58
N SER A 194 4.80 24.08 -15.13
CA SER A 194 5.00 24.28 -16.56
C SER A 194 4.83 22.96 -17.33
N GLU A 195 4.12 23.02 -18.46
CA GLU A 195 3.97 21.91 -19.41
C GLU A 195 4.37 22.41 -20.79
N ALA A 196 5.20 21.65 -21.50
CA ALA A 196 5.68 22.04 -22.83
C ALA A 196 5.72 20.89 -23.84
N ILE A 197 5.81 19.61 -23.45
CA ILE A 197 5.98 18.49 -24.39
C ILE A 197 4.83 18.42 -25.41
N ALA A 198 3.59 18.58 -24.95
CA ALA A 198 2.42 18.50 -25.83
C ALA A 198 2.31 19.67 -26.83
N THR A 199 2.92 20.83 -26.54
CA THR A 199 2.70 22.08 -27.29
C THR A 199 3.95 22.64 -27.96
N ASN A 200 5.14 22.20 -27.55
CA ASN A 200 6.43 22.66 -28.04
C ASN A 200 7.19 21.52 -28.71
N SER A 201 7.15 21.50 -30.05
CA SER A 201 7.80 20.44 -30.86
C SER A 201 9.31 20.32 -30.63
N THR A 202 9.98 21.39 -30.20
CA THR A 202 11.42 21.37 -29.92
C THR A 202 11.70 20.61 -28.63
N ILE A 203 10.92 20.89 -27.57
CA ILE A 203 11.02 20.18 -26.29
C ILE A 203 10.62 18.71 -26.47
N LYS A 204 9.55 18.45 -27.24
CA LYS A 204 9.16 17.07 -27.57
C LYS A 204 10.30 16.31 -28.26
N ALA A 205 10.87 16.87 -29.32
CA ALA A 205 11.91 16.20 -30.10
C ALA A 205 13.19 15.94 -29.29
N LEU A 206 13.69 16.91 -28.52
CA LEU A 206 14.87 16.67 -27.69
C LEU A 206 14.61 15.66 -26.56
N THR A 207 13.38 15.62 -26.04
CA THR A 207 12.97 14.64 -25.02
C THR A 207 12.95 13.24 -25.62
N GLU A 208 12.39 13.08 -26.82
CA GLU A 208 12.43 11.82 -27.59
C GLU A 208 13.86 11.35 -27.87
N ASP A 209 14.77 12.27 -28.20
CA ASP A 209 16.19 11.97 -28.43
C ASP A 209 16.90 11.52 -27.14
N CYS A 210 16.71 12.26 -26.03
CA CYS A 210 17.28 11.91 -24.72
C CYS A 210 16.74 10.57 -24.20
N LEU A 211 15.44 10.32 -24.35
CA LEU A 211 14.80 9.07 -23.95
C LEU A 211 15.27 7.88 -24.79
N SER A 212 15.40 8.06 -26.10
CA SER A 212 15.95 7.03 -26.99
C SER A 212 17.41 6.70 -26.63
N MET A 213 18.23 7.71 -26.29
CA MET A 213 19.60 7.52 -25.83
C MET A 213 19.65 6.74 -24.50
N ALA A 214 18.77 7.05 -23.55
CA ALA A 214 18.68 6.31 -22.29
C ALA A 214 18.33 4.83 -22.53
N ILE A 215 17.35 4.54 -23.41
CA ILE A 215 16.96 3.18 -23.75
C ILE A 215 18.11 2.42 -24.44
N ASP A 216 18.78 3.03 -25.42
CA ASP A 216 19.94 2.44 -26.11
C ASP A 216 21.09 2.13 -25.15
N GLY A 217 21.37 3.03 -24.22
CA GLY A 217 22.42 2.85 -23.24
C GLY A 217 22.10 1.75 -22.23
N VAL A 218 20.87 1.70 -21.71
CA VAL A 218 20.41 0.61 -20.83
C VAL A 218 20.47 -0.73 -21.56
N LEU A 219 19.95 -0.81 -22.78
CA LEU A 219 20.03 -2.02 -23.61
C LEU A 219 21.48 -2.45 -23.86
N SER A 220 22.38 -1.50 -24.11
CA SER A 220 23.81 -1.76 -24.28
C SER A 220 24.48 -2.24 -22.98
N LEU A 221 24.07 -1.72 -21.82
CA LEU A 221 24.54 -2.18 -20.50
C LEU A 221 24.05 -3.59 -20.19
N PHE A 222 22.79 -3.91 -20.48
CA PHE A 222 22.27 -5.28 -20.39
C PHE A 222 23.06 -6.23 -21.29
N TYR A 223 23.26 -5.88 -22.55
CA TYR A 223 24.12 -6.65 -23.45
C TYR A 223 25.51 -6.88 -22.85
N ASN A 224 26.15 -5.84 -22.31
CA ASN A 224 27.48 -5.93 -21.70
C ASN A 224 27.51 -6.83 -20.44
N LEU A 225 26.48 -6.75 -19.58
CA LEU A 225 26.31 -7.58 -18.37
C LEU A 225 26.26 -9.07 -18.69
N THR A 226 25.85 -9.45 -19.90
CA THR A 226 25.69 -10.85 -20.30
C THR A 226 26.90 -11.43 -21.01
N LEU A 227 27.84 -10.61 -21.50
CA LEU A 227 28.96 -11.07 -22.34
C LEU A 227 29.80 -12.15 -21.66
N GLY A 228 29.84 -13.37 -22.20
CA GLY A 228 30.64 -14.46 -21.64
C GLY A 228 30.07 -15.09 -20.36
N ILE A 229 28.81 -14.83 -20.04
CA ILE A 229 28.01 -15.53 -19.03
C ILE A 229 26.86 -16.23 -19.75
N GLU A 230 26.58 -17.48 -19.37
CA GLU A 230 25.41 -18.20 -19.86
C GLU A 230 24.17 -17.73 -19.10
N ALA A 231 23.06 -17.53 -19.81
CA ALA A 231 21.80 -17.13 -19.18
C ALA A 231 21.32 -18.19 -18.18
N PRO A 232 20.62 -17.80 -17.10
CA PRO A 232 19.96 -18.75 -16.23
C PRO A 232 18.95 -19.62 -16.99
N ASP A 233 18.74 -20.84 -16.49
CA ASP A 233 17.68 -21.70 -16.97
C ASP A 233 16.34 -21.26 -16.35
N VAL A 234 15.58 -20.48 -17.11
CA VAL A 234 14.29 -19.88 -16.71
C VAL A 234 13.12 -20.54 -17.46
N ILE A 235 13.23 -21.82 -17.79
CA ILE A 235 12.15 -22.55 -18.47
C ILE A 235 10.91 -22.56 -17.57
N ILE A 236 9.86 -21.91 -18.05
CA ILE A 236 8.53 -21.96 -17.46
C ILE A 236 7.81 -23.22 -17.94
N THR A 237 7.21 -23.94 -17.00
CA THR A 237 6.33 -25.08 -17.27
C THR A 237 4.94 -24.77 -16.73
N TYR A 238 3.95 -24.78 -17.62
CA TYR A 238 2.56 -24.62 -17.23
C TYR A 238 1.99 -25.96 -16.74
N GLU A 239 1.63 -25.99 -15.47
CA GLU A 239 0.96 -27.11 -14.81
C GLU A 239 -0.53 -26.83 -14.60
N TYR A 240 -0.90 -25.55 -14.55
CA TYR A 240 -2.24 -25.06 -14.23
C TYR A 240 -2.70 -24.04 -15.27
N VAL A 241 -4.00 -23.74 -15.26
CA VAL A 241 -4.58 -22.67 -16.08
C VAL A 241 -5.27 -21.64 -15.18
N ALA A 242 -4.86 -20.37 -15.31
CA ALA A 242 -5.53 -19.25 -14.68
C ALA A 242 -6.40 -18.52 -15.73
N MET A 243 -7.61 -18.12 -15.34
CA MET A 243 -8.46 -17.26 -16.16
C MET A 243 -8.69 -15.95 -15.42
N ILE A 244 -8.43 -14.83 -16.09
CA ILE A 244 -8.82 -13.50 -15.61
C ILE A 244 -10.07 -13.07 -16.37
N ASP A 245 -11.07 -12.60 -15.63
CA ASP A 245 -12.24 -11.99 -16.24
C ASP A 245 -11.92 -10.59 -16.79
N PHE A 246 -12.15 -10.38 -18.09
CA PHE A 246 -12.08 -9.09 -18.79
C PHE A 246 -13.41 -8.68 -19.41
N ALA A 247 -14.47 -9.48 -19.24
CA ALA A 247 -15.76 -9.25 -19.89
C ALA A 247 -16.60 -8.16 -19.21
N HIS A 248 -16.31 -7.84 -17.94
CA HIS A 248 -17.20 -7.05 -17.09
C HIS A 248 -16.73 -5.63 -16.77
N GLY A 249 -15.80 -5.07 -17.54
CA GLY A 249 -15.24 -3.74 -17.27
C GLY A 249 -14.46 -3.71 -15.96
N ASN A 250 -13.71 -4.78 -15.71
CA ASN A 250 -13.06 -5.04 -14.44
C ASN A 250 -11.98 -4.00 -14.11
N ASP A 251 -11.83 -3.71 -12.81
CA ASP A 251 -10.82 -2.75 -12.33
C ASP A 251 -9.43 -3.14 -12.83
N TYR A 252 -8.70 -2.13 -13.34
CA TYR A 252 -7.38 -2.24 -13.98
C TYR A 252 -7.32 -3.03 -15.31
N ALA A 253 -8.37 -3.74 -15.69
CA ALA A 253 -8.41 -4.44 -16.98
C ALA A 253 -8.76 -3.48 -18.14
N PRO A 254 -8.15 -3.66 -19.33
CA PRO A 254 -7.09 -4.61 -19.64
C PRO A 254 -5.67 -4.04 -19.45
N ASN A 255 -5.52 -2.73 -19.28
CA ASN A 255 -4.24 -2.04 -19.53
C ASN A 255 -3.33 -1.93 -18.29
N GLN A 256 -3.85 -2.16 -17.09
CA GLN A 256 -3.11 -2.06 -15.83
C GLN A 256 -3.13 -3.39 -15.05
N LEU A 257 -3.35 -4.50 -15.75
CA LEU A 257 -3.37 -5.85 -15.20
C LEU A 257 -2.58 -6.82 -16.10
N THR A 258 -1.47 -6.35 -16.63
CA THR A 258 -0.64 -7.09 -17.60
C THR A 258 0.56 -7.76 -16.93
N ALA A 259 1.13 -7.16 -15.87
CA ALA A 259 2.30 -7.66 -15.17
C ALA A 259 2.04 -9.00 -14.46
N ILE A 260 0.81 -9.21 -13.97
CA ILE A 260 0.40 -10.46 -13.31
C ILE A 260 0.62 -11.71 -14.17
N ASN A 261 0.57 -11.61 -15.50
CA ASN A 261 0.77 -12.75 -16.40
C ASN A 261 2.14 -13.41 -16.16
N GLN A 262 3.16 -12.61 -15.87
CA GLN A 262 4.48 -13.12 -15.57
C GLN A 262 4.51 -13.87 -14.23
N THR A 263 3.97 -13.27 -13.18
CA THR A 263 3.86 -13.90 -11.86
C THR A 263 3.11 -15.22 -11.94
N LEU A 264 1.99 -15.27 -12.67
CA LEU A 264 1.25 -16.50 -12.96
C LEU A 264 2.11 -17.53 -13.70
N ALA A 265 2.81 -17.11 -14.75
CA ALA A 265 3.62 -18.01 -15.55
C ALA A 265 4.78 -18.62 -14.75
N ILE A 266 5.48 -17.82 -13.94
CA ILE A 266 6.55 -18.29 -13.04
C ILE A 266 6.01 -19.32 -12.03
N ASN A 267 4.77 -19.15 -11.58
CA ASN A 267 4.07 -20.07 -10.68
C ASN A 267 3.32 -21.20 -11.43
N GLY A 268 3.60 -21.40 -12.72
CA GLY A 268 3.14 -22.53 -13.50
C GLY A 268 1.71 -22.42 -14.05
N PHE A 269 1.15 -21.21 -14.12
CA PHE A 269 -0.18 -20.96 -14.70
C PHE A 269 -0.08 -20.42 -16.13
N GLU A 270 -0.76 -21.09 -17.06
CA GLU A 270 -1.07 -20.50 -18.37
C GLU A 270 -2.26 -19.54 -18.20
N LEU A 271 -2.09 -18.28 -18.61
CA LEU A 271 -3.14 -17.27 -18.50
C LEU A 271 -4.12 -17.32 -19.69
N ILE A 272 -5.41 -17.26 -19.38
CA ILE A 272 -6.50 -16.99 -20.30
C ILE A 272 -7.16 -15.66 -19.93
N GLU A 273 -7.18 -14.72 -20.85
CA GLU A 273 -7.95 -13.48 -20.75
C GLU A 273 -9.35 -13.70 -21.31
N GLN A 274 -10.38 -13.56 -20.47
CA GLN A 274 -11.75 -13.87 -20.85
C GLN A 274 -12.52 -12.59 -21.16
N GLU A 275 -12.59 -12.20 -22.43
CA GLU A 275 -13.24 -10.96 -22.90
C GLU A 275 -14.75 -11.09 -23.16
N THR A 276 -15.32 -12.29 -22.99
CA THR A 276 -16.75 -12.56 -23.21
C THR A 276 -17.39 -13.23 -22.00
N GLU A 277 -18.73 -13.29 -21.98
CA GLU A 277 -19.51 -14.00 -20.96
C GLU A 277 -18.88 -15.34 -20.55
N ILE A 278 -18.74 -15.56 -19.24
CA ILE A 278 -18.09 -16.75 -18.67
C ILE A 278 -19.02 -17.94 -18.77
N THR A 279 -18.66 -18.93 -19.59
CA THR A 279 -19.43 -20.17 -19.71
C THR A 279 -18.70 -21.35 -19.08
N LEU A 280 -19.46 -22.38 -18.71
CA LEU A 280 -18.90 -23.64 -18.20
C LEU A 280 -17.93 -24.28 -19.21
N SER A 281 -18.11 -24.03 -20.51
CA SER A 281 -17.19 -24.53 -21.54
C SER A 281 -15.86 -23.80 -21.53
N ASN A 282 -15.84 -22.50 -21.20
CA ASN A 282 -14.59 -21.72 -21.10
C ASN A 282 -13.81 -22.13 -19.84
N LEU A 283 -14.51 -22.45 -18.76
CA LEU A 283 -13.92 -22.88 -17.49
C LEU A 283 -13.41 -24.33 -17.47
N ALA A 284 -13.62 -25.11 -18.53
CA ALA A 284 -13.42 -26.56 -18.51
C ALA A 284 -11.99 -27.01 -18.17
N THR A 285 -10.98 -26.19 -18.50
CA THR A 285 -9.55 -26.44 -18.20
C THR A 285 -9.00 -25.54 -17.12
N VAL A 286 -9.78 -24.58 -16.62
CA VAL A 286 -9.34 -23.54 -15.69
C VAL A 286 -9.23 -24.11 -14.28
N ASP A 287 -8.14 -23.81 -13.58
CA ASP A 287 -7.87 -24.20 -12.20
C ASP A 287 -8.02 -23.03 -11.23
N LEU A 288 -7.67 -21.82 -11.67
CA LEU A 288 -7.80 -20.57 -10.92
C LEU A 288 -8.64 -19.57 -11.74
N LEU A 289 -9.67 -19.00 -11.12
CA LEU A 289 -10.44 -17.88 -11.67
C LEU A 289 -10.11 -16.61 -10.88
N ILE A 290 -9.70 -15.56 -11.57
CA ILE A 290 -9.35 -14.26 -11.00
C ILE A 290 -10.38 -13.24 -11.50
N MET A 291 -11.03 -12.55 -10.56
CA MET A 291 -12.03 -11.53 -10.87
C MET A 291 -11.75 -10.30 -10.01
N THR A 292 -11.40 -9.19 -10.65
CA THR A 292 -11.28 -7.90 -9.97
C THR A 292 -12.65 -7.20 -9.91
N CYS A 293 -12.74 -6.05 -9.23
CA CYS A 293 -14.01 -5.35 -9.09
C CYS A 293 -14.65 -5.06 -10.45
N ALA A 294 -15.76 -5.73 -10.74
CA ALA A 294 -16.51 -5.60 -11.98
C ALA A 294 -17.42 -4.37 -11.98
N GLU A 295 -17.57 -3.72 -13.15
CA GLU A 295 -18.48 -2.57 -13.33
C GLU A 295 -19.83 -2.97 -13.91
N THR A 296 -19.96 -4.22 -14.40
CA THR A 296 -21.20 -4.76 -14.95
C THR A 296 -21.59 -6.08 -14.31
N THR A 297 -22.90 -6.31 -14.18
CA THR A 297 -23.45 -7.48 -13.49
C THR A 297 -23.27 -8.77 -14.29
N TYR A 298 -22.86 -9.83 -13.60
CA TYR A 298 -22.87 -11.19 -14.13
C TYR A 298 -24.29 -11.70 -14.40
N THR A 299 -24.46 -12.49 -15.45
CA THR A 299 -25.73 -13.15 -15.74
C THR A 299 -25.97 -14.33 -14.81
N VAL A 300 -27.23 -14.77 -14.70
CA VAL A 300 -27.59 -15.99 -13.95
C VAL A 300 -26.88 -17.23 -14.52
N ASP A 301 -26.65 -17.26 -15.83
CA ASP A 301 -25.98 -18.39 -16.48
C ASP A 301 -24.48 -18.40 -16.18
N GLU A 302 -23.83 -17.23 -16.07
CA GLU A 302 -22.44 -17.10 -15.62
C GLU A 302 -22.27 -17.53 -14.18
N LEU A 303 -23.09 -17.01 -13.27
CA LEU A 303 -23.05 -17.36 -11.86
C LEU A 303 -23.25 -18.88 -11.65
N ALA A 304 -24.17 -19.48 -12.40
CA ALA A 304 -24.37 -20.93 -12.40
C ALA A 304 -23.17 -21.70 -12.98
N ALA A 305 -22.51 -21.18 -14.01
CA ALA A 305 -21.31 -21.77 -14.60
C ALA A 305 -20.13 -21.74 -13.63
N ILE A 306 -19.85 -20.58 -13.01
CA ILE A 306 -18.79 -20.40 -12.01
C ILE A 306 -19.01 -21.33 -10.83
N THR A 307 -20.24 -21.39 -10.30
CA THR A 307 -20.57 -22.26 -9.16
C THR A 307 -20.44 -23.75 -9.51
N THR A 308 -20.90 -24.16 -10.69
CA THR A 308 -20.77 -25.54 -11.15
C THR A 308 -19.30 -25.92 -11.34
N TRP A 309 -18.50 -25.00 -11.89
CA TRP A 309 -17.07 -25.21 -12.09
C TRP A 309 -16.31 -25.29 -10.76
N SER A 310 -16.56 -24.39 -9.82
CA SER A 310 -15.84 -24.38 -8.53
C SER A 310 -16.04 -25.69 -7.76
N GLN A 311 -17.25 -26.26 -7.83
CA GLN A 311 -17.60 -27.55 -7.23
C GLN A 311 -17.08 -28.77 -7.99
N SER A 312 -16.46 -28.60 -9.17
CA SER A 312 -16.01 -29.73 -10.01
C SER A 312 -14.71 -30.39 -9.52
N GLY A 313 -14.03 -29.81 -8.54
CA GLY A 313 -12.82 -30.37 -7.96
C GLY A 313 -12.03 -29.37 -7.13
N ASN A 314 -10.71 -29.53 -7.11
CA ASN A 314 -9.79 -28.63 -6.43
C ASN A 314 -9.62 -27.35 -7.26
N LYS A 315 -10.55 -26.40 -7.14
CA LYS A 315 -10.51 -25.11 -7.82
C LYS A 315 -10.15 -23.99 -6.84
N ALA A 316 -9.70 -22.87 -7.40
CA ALA A 316 -9.39 -21.68 -6.62
C ALA A 316 -10.00 -20.42 -7.25
N ILE A 317 -10.36 -19.46 -6.41
CA ILE A 317 -10.88 -18.16 -6.83
C ILE A 317 -10.11 -17.07 -6.09
N LEU A 318 -9.59 -16.09 -6.84
CA LEU A 318 -9.11 -14.81 -6.33
C LEU A 318 -10.11 -13.74 -6.72
N LEU A 319 -10.77 -13.14 -5.75
CA LEU A 319 -11.82 -12.15 -5.96
C LEU A 319 -11.42 -10.84 -5.27
N THR A 320 -11.57 -9.70 -5.94
CA THR A 320 -11.35 -8.40 -5.29
C THR A 320 -12.54 -7.45 -5.44
N GLY A 321 -12.77 -6.66 -4.41
CA GLY A 321 -13.68 -5.52 -4.42
C GLY A 321 -12.98 -4.21 -4.77
N ARG A 322 -13.64 -3.10 -4.47
CA ARG A 322 -13.04 -1.77 -4.52
C ARG A 322 -13.83 -0.82 -3.62
N GLY A 323 -13.12 0.13 -2.99
CA GLY A 323 -13.71 1.22 -2.24
C GLY A 323 -14.79 1.97 -3.01
N ASP A 324 -15.87 2.35 -2.33
CA ASP A 324 -17.06 2.98 -2.90
C ASP A 324 -16.88 4.46 -3.30
N PHE A 325 -15.66 4.93 -3.58
CA PHE A 325 -15.40 6.35 -3.88
C PHE A 325 -16.04 6.86 -5.19
N ASP A 326 -16.47 5.95 -6.07
CA ASP A 326 -17.13 6.22 -7.35
C ASP A 326 -18.40 5.37 -7.50
N ILE A 327 -19.42 5.91 -8.17
CA ILE A 327 -20.71 5.25 -8.46
C ILE A 327 -20.57 3.95 -9.27
N TYR A 328 -19.45 3.74 -9.97
CA TYR A 328 -19.19 2.52 -10.74
C TYR A 328 -18.58 1.40 -9.89
N LYS A 329 -18.16 1.68 -8.65
CA LYS A 329 -17.59 0.69 -7.74
C LYS A 329 -18.69 0.14 -6.82
N ASP A 330 -19.46 -0.80 -7.36
CA ASP A 330 -20.56 -1.47 -6.65
C ASP A 330 -20.17 -2.90 -6.23
N ASN A 331 -19.78 -3.05 -4.96
CA ASN A 331 -19.39 -4.35 -4.39
C ASN A 331 -20.55 -5.36 -4.33
N ASN A 332 -21.81 -4.95 -4.56
CA ASN A 332 -22.91 -5.90 -4.71
C ASN A 332 -22.75 -6.80 -5.93
N ILE A 333 -22.05 -6.35 -6.97
CA ILE A 333 -21.76 -7.16 -8.15
C ILE A 333 -20.86 -8.33 -7.76
N MET A 334 -19.78 -8.06 -7.03
CA MET A 334 -18.85 -9.08 -6.56
C MET A 334 -19.49 -10.00 -5.50
N ASN A 335 -20.30 -9.43 -4.60
CA ASN A 335 -21.04 -10.20 -3.60
C ASN A 335 -22.04 -11.20 -4.23
N GLN A 336 -22.53 -10.99 -5.47
CA GLN A 336 -23.37 -12.00 -6.15
C GLN A 336 -22.62 -13.32 -6.34
N ILE A 337 -21.34 -13.27 -6.71
CA ILE A 337 -20.50 -14.47 -6.84
C ILE A 337 -20.31 -15.13 -5.47
N LEU A 338 -19.95 -14.36 -4.45
CA LEU A 338 -19.75 -14.87 -3.09
C LEU A 338 -21.01 -15.56 -2.54
N ILE A 339 -22.19 -14.97 -2.79
CA ILE A 339 -23.49 -15.55 -2.41
C ILE A 339 -23.75 -16.88 -3.14
N GLU A 340 -23.54 -16.94 -4.45
CA GLU A 340 -23.80 -18.15 -5.25
C GLU A 340 -22.83 -19.30 -4.94
N LEU A 341 -21.57 -18.97 -4.59
CA LEU A 341 -20.61 -19.94 -4.07
C LEU A 341 -21.01 -20.50 -2.70
N GLY A 342 -21.84 -19.78 -1.94
CA GLY A 342 -22.11 -20.07 -0.53
C GLY A 342 -20.97 -19.66 0.39
N SER A 343 -20.15 -18.69 -0.02
CA SER A 343 -19.12 -18.09 0.81
C SER A 343 -19.73 -17.39 2.01
N ASN A 344 -19.01 -17.39 3.13
CA ASN A 344 -19.34 -16.60 4.29
C ASN A 344 -18.71 -15.19 4.27
N ILE A 345 -17.82 -14.89 3.32
CA ILE A 345 -17.20 -13.56 3.14
C ILE A 345 -18.11 -12.63 2.34
N ARG A 346 -18.21 -11.36 2.74
CA ARG A 346 -18.85 -10.27 2.00
C ARG A 346 -17.95 -9.04 1.98
N ILE A 347 -18.03 -8.28 0.91
CA ILE A 347 -17.36 -6.98 0.78
C ILE A 347 -18.37 -5.90 1.18
N ASN A 348 -18.00 -5.00 2.09
CA ASN A 348 -18.83 -3.85 2.46
C ASN A 348 -18.95 -2.85 1.31
N ASP A 349 -19.97 -2.00 1.40
CA ASP A 349 -20.12 -0.80 0.57
C ASP A 349 -19.54 0.38 1.34
N ASP A 350 -18.21 0.49 1.33
CA ASP A 350 -17.45 1.51 2.03
C ASP A 350 -16.10 1.78 1.35
N ASN A 351 -15.42 2.83 1.79
CA ASN A 351 -14.01 3.04 1.56
C ASN A 351 -13.30 3.19 2.90
N VAL A 352 -12.25 2.38 3.10
CA VAL A 352 -11.39 2.44 4.29
C VAL A 352 -10.27 3.45 4.02
N TYR A 353 -10.21 4.47 4.87
CA TYR A 353 -9.16 5.47 4.86
C TYR A 353 -8.19 5.22 6.02
N MET A 354 -6.95 5.70 5.91
CA MET A 354 -5.91 5.58 6.93
C MET A 354 -5.23 6.94 7.14
N GLU A 355 -4.94 7.29 8.39
CA GLU A 355 -4.15 8.48 8.68
C GLU A 355 -2.64 8.18 8.60
N GLY A 356 -1.86 9.17 8.17
CA GLY A 356 -0.39 9.08 8.17
C GLY A 356 0.23 8.51 6.90
N THR A 357 -0.58 8.16 5.89
CA THR A 357 -0.12 7.76 4.56
C THR A 357 0.02 8.96 3.62
N TYR A 358 0.63 8.76 2.44
CA TYR A 358 0.82 9.83 1.43
C TYR A 358 -0.51 10.49 1.05
N ASN A 359 -1.55 9.68 0.85
CA ASN A 359 -2.93 10.12 0.75
C ASN A 359 -3.81 9.16 1.55
N PRO A 360 -4.89 9.65 2.18
CA PRO A 360 -5.62 8.86 3.17
C PRO A 360 -6.35 7.64 2.58
N TRP A 361 -6.48 7.54 1.25
CA TRP A 361 -7.05 6.36 0.58
C TRP A 361 -6.03 5.23 0.36
N TYR A 362 -4.75 5.43 0.68
CA TYR A 362 -3.78 4.34 0.81
C TYR A 362 -3.83 3.78 2.23
N ASN A 363 -3.89 2.46 2.33
CA ASN A 363 -3.77 1.73 3.59
C ASN A 363 -2.43 0.98 3.56
N ASP A 364 -1.40 1.59 4.13
CA ASP A 364 -0.04 1.07 4.17
C ASP A 364 0.14 0.25 5.46
N ILE A 365 0.08 -1.07 5.34
CA ILE A 365 -0.07 -1.99 6.45
C ILE A 365 1.28 -2.60 6.75
N THR A 366 1.82 -2.29 7.92
CA THR A 366 3.13 -2.78 8.39
C THR A 366 3.01 -3.75 9.58
N THR A 367 1.78 -4.00 10.04
CA THR A 367 1.48 -4.99 11.07
C THR A 367 0.88 -6.23 10.41
N ILE A 368 1.76 -7.11 9.93
CA ILE A 368 1.37 -8.34 9.25
C ILE A 368 1.28 -9.50 10.25
N ARG A 369 0.26 -10.35 10.09
CA ARG A 369 0.08 -11.56 10.92
C ARG A 369 1.18 -12.58 10.63
N ASN A 370 1.57 -13.37 11.64
CA ASN A 370 2.61 -14.36 11.43
C ASN A 370 2.17 -15.39 10.37
N PRO A 371 3.09 -15.91 9.54
CA PRO A 371 2.77 -16.91 8.52
C PRO A 371 2.08 -18.17 9.07
N SER A 372 2.42 -18.57 10.31
CA SER A 372 1.78 -19.73 10.97
C SER A 372 0.31 -19.52 11.27
N ASP A 373 -0.12 -18.27 11.40
CA ASP A 373 -1.49 -17.88 11.75
C ASP A 373 -2.32 -17.63 10.49
N THR A 374 -1.70 -17.65 9.30
CA THR A 374 -2.33 -17.35 8.01
C THR A 374 -2.16 -18.48 7.00
N VAL A 375 -1.89 -19.71 7.46
CA VAL A 375 -1.57 -20.88 6.60
C VAL A 375 -0.52 -20.58 5.52
N ASN A 376 0.50 -19.80 5.91
CA ASN A 376 1.59 -19.28 5.09
C ASN A 376 1.21 -18.24 4.02
N LEU A 377 -0.02 -17.72 4.02
CA LEU A 377 -0.40 -16.64 3.08
C LEU A 377 0.42 -15.36 3.29
N THR A 378 0.96 -15.12 4.49
CA THR A 378 1.84 -13.97 4.80
C THR A 378 3.32 -14.34 4.91
N TYR A 379 3.74 -15.47 4.35
CA TYR A 379 5.16 -15.88 4.34
C TYR A 379 6.04 -14.86 3.61
N ASP A 380 7.12 -14.40 4.25
CA ASP A 380 8.02 -13.35 3.74
C ASP A 380 7.30 -12.04 3.32
N VAL A 381 6.16 -11.73 3.96
CA VAL A 381 5.43 -10.45 3.79
C VAL A 381 5.59 -9.63 5.07
N ASP A 382 6.34 -8.52 5.00
CA ASP A 382 6.53 -7.60 6.13
C ASP A 382 5.57 -6.40 6.05
N SER A 383 5.12 -6.04 4.85
CA SER A 383 4.17 -4.97 4.62
C SER A 383 3.39 -5.14 3.31
N VAL A 384 2.21 -4.51 3.24
CA VAL A 384 1.41 -4.42 2.00
C VAL A 384 0.74 -3.06 1.93
N SER A 385 0.42 -2.57 0.74
CA SER A 385 -0.41 -1.38 0.56
C SER A 385 -1.69 -1.71 -0.18
N PHE A 386 -2.82 -1.25 0.35
CA PHE A 386 -4.13 -1.42 -0.27
C PHE A 386 -4.63 -0.04 -0.70
N PHE A 387 -4.73 0.17 -2.02
CA PHE A 387 -5.27 1.40 -2.59
C PHE A 387 -6.79 1.37 -2.63
N SER A 388 -7.40 2.30 -1.90
CA SER A 388 -8.85 2.52 -1.79
C SER A 388 -9.65 1.22 -1.56
N PRO A 389 -9.37 0.45 -0.48
CA PRO A 389 -10.06 -0.80 -0.24
C PRO A 389 -11.41 -0.59 0.43
N SER A 390 -12.33 -1.52 0.15
CA SER A 390 -13.48 -1.76 1.02
C SER A 390 -13.12 -2.73 2.14
N SER A 391 -13.80 -2.63 3.27
CA SER A 391 -13.69 -3.62 4.33
C SER A 391 -14.42 -4.91 3.96
N LEU A 392 -14.01 -6.01 4.58
CA LEU A 392 -14.72 -7.27 4.52
C LEU A 392 -15.54 -7.47 5.80
N TYR A 393 -16.68 -8.12 5.66
CA TYR A 393 -17.45 -8.64 6.78
C TYR A 393 -17.94 -10.04 6.48
N PHE A 394 -18.23 -10.79 7.52
CA PHE A 394 -18.54 -12.20 7.38
C PHE A 394 -20.03 -12.47 7.62
N ILE A 395 -20.57 -13.65 7.36
CA ILE A 395 -21.93 -14.03 7.80
C ILE A 395 -21.93 -15.24 8.73
N ASP A 396 -20.79 -15.92 8.77
CA ASP A 396 -20.35 -16.94 9.70
C ASP A 396 -18.83 -16.74 9.83
N ASP A 397 -18.24 -16.99 10.99
CA ASP A 397 -16.80 -16.73 11.21
C ASP A 397 -15.96 -18.02 11.14
N ASP A 398 -16.61 -19.19 11.08
CA ASP A 398 -15.99 -20.52 10.96
C ASP A 398 -16.37 -21.23 9.64
N PRO A 399 -15.41 -21.65 8.76
CA PRO A 399 -13.95 -21.50 8.82
C PRO A 399 -13.46 -20.37 7.90
N ILE A 400 -13.57 -19.10 8.32
CA ILE A 400 -12.97 -17.97 7.60
C ILE A 400 -11.64 -17.61 8.24
N LEU A 401 -10.65 -17.26 7.41
CA LEU A 401 -9.36 -16.80 7.88
C LEU A 401 -9.07 -15.36 7.43
N PRO A 402 -9.25 -14.35 8.30
CA PRO A 402 -8.79 -12.99 8.03
C PRO A 402 -7.27 -12.94 7.89
N ILE A 403 -6.77 -12.44 6.76
CA ILE A 403 -5.34 -12.41 6.44
C ILE A 403 -4.72 -11.05 6.76
N ILE A 404 -5.39 -9.99 6.31
CA ILE A 404 -4.94 -8.61 6.43
C ILE A 404 -6.02 -7.78 7.13
N TYR A 405 -5.63 -7.06 8.17
CA TYR A 405 -6.42 -6.02 8.83
C TYR A 405 -5.84 -4.65 8.50
N ALA A 406 -6.66 -3.61 8.58
CA ALA A 406 -6.20 -2.24 8.43
C ALA A 406 -5.27 -1.80 9.59
N ASP A 407 -4.64 -0.63 9.46
CA ASP A 407 -3.85 -0.04 10.55
C ASP A 407 -4.76 0.50 11.68
N VAL A 408 -4.19 0.70 12.88
CA VAL A 408 -4.91 1.27 14.01
C VAL A 408 -5.52 2.65 13.70
N THR A 409 -4.95 3.42 12.77
CA THR A 409 -5.47 4.72 12.38
C THR A 409 -6.53 4.67 11.27
N ALA A 410 -6.90 3.48 10.81
CA ALA A 410 -7.85 3.32 9.73
C ALA A 410 -9.31 3.51 10.18
N TYR A 411 -10.17 3.95 9.27
CA TYR A 411 -11.58 4.17 9.52
C TYR A 411 -12.43 4.00 8.25
N GLN A 412 -13.64 3.50 8.41
CA GLN A 412 -14.60 3.32 7.33
C GLN A 412 -15.39 4.59 7.07
N THR A 413 -15.68 4.85 5.81
CA THR A 413 -16.60 5.91 5.38
C THR A 413 -17.46 5.41 4.23
N ASN A 414 -18.56 6.12 3.97
CA ASN A 414 -19.53 5.77 2.95
C ASN A 414 -19.61 6.92 1.95
N GLN A 415 -18.97 6.77 0.79
CA GLN A 415 -18.92 7.79 -0.24
C GLN A 415 -20.14 7.69 -1.18
N GLN A 416 -20.63 6.49 -1.44
CA GLN A 416 -21.74 6.22 -2.35
C GLN A 416 -22.80 5.32 -1.68
N PRO A 417 -24.07 5.39 -2.12
CA PRO A 417 -25.08 4.43 -1.67
C PRO A 417 -24.81 3.03 -2.25
N PRO A 418 -25.24 1.93 -1.59
CA PRO A 418 -25.97 1.82 -0.31
C PRO A 418 -25.20 2.25 0.97
N ALA A 419 -25.76 1.94 2.14
CA ALA A 419 -25.11 2.24 3.42
C ALA A 419 -24.28 1.04 3.87
N ILE A 420 -23.14 1.29 4.51
CA ILE A 420 -22.28 0.27 5.14
C ILE A 420 -23.11 -0.75 5.94
N ASN A 421 -22.91 -2.04 5.66
CA ASN A 421 -23.59 -3.13 6.36
C ASN A 421 -23.01 -3.37 7.75
N VAL A 422 -21.67 -3.43 7.85
CA VAL A 422 -20.96 -3.65 9.12
C VAL A 422 -19.95 -2.53 9.36
N ILE A 423 -20.15 -1.83 10.48
CA ILE A 423 -19.26 -0.76 10.93
C ILE A 423 -18.42 -1.30 12.09
N TYR A 424 -17.15 -1.52 11.79
CA TYR A 424 -16.04 -1.78 12.69
C TYR A 424 -15.56 -0.48 13.34
N ASP A 425 -15.16 0.48 12.51
CA ASP A 425 -14.83 1.84 12.93
C ASP A 425 -15.22 2.85 11.84
N ASN A 426 -15.83 3.96 12.23
CA ASN A 426 -16.21 5.04 11.33
C ASN A 426 -15.83 6.42 11.85
N VAL A 427 -14.84 6.49 12.76
CA VAL A 427 -14.34 7.72 13.36
C VAL A 427 -12.87 7.88 12.98
N MET A 428 -12.50 9.06 12.48
CA MET A 428 -11.11 9.39 12.17
C MET A 428 -10.46 9.96 13.44
N ASP A 429 -9.90 9.09 14.29
CA ASP A 429 -9.29 9.46 15.57
C ASP A 429 -7.94 8.77 15.87
N GLY A 430 -7.44 7.95 14.95
CA GLY A 430 -6.18 7.25 15.11
C GLY A 430 -6.24 5.99 15.99
N GLU A 431 -7.42 5.50 16.34
CA GLU A 431 -7.61 4.33 17.19
C GLU A 431 -8.54 3.27 16.56
N TRP A 432 -8.40 2.01 16.98
CA TRP A 432 -9.32 0.89 16.71
C TRP A 432 -9.54 0.49 15.24
N GLY A 433 -8.91 1.14 14.26
CA GLY A 433 -8.96 0.74 12.85
C GLY A 433 -8.44 -0.67 12.57
N ASN A 434 -7.59 -1.19 13.44
CA ASN A 434 -6.96 -2.50 13.32
C ASN A 434 -7.92 -3.69 13.54
N GLN A 435 -9.21 -3.43 13.69
CA GLN A 435 -10.26 -4.45 13.70
C GLN A 435 -10.97 -4.58 12.33
N ILE A 436 -10.67 -3.70 11.36
CA ILE A 436 -11.26 -3.70 10.00
C ILE A 436 -10.55 -4.74 9.13
N PRO A 437 -11.21 -5.83 8.70
CA PRO A 437 -10.60 -6.82 7.80
C PRO A 437 -10.54 -6.27 6.37
N LEU A 438 -9.40 -6.44 5.69
CA LEU A 438 -9.18 -5.99 4.30
C LEU A 438 -8.91 -7.14 3.33
N ALA A 439 -8.44 -8.29 3.81
CA ALA A 439 -8.35 -9.52 3.02
C ALA A 439 -8.63 -10.75 3.87
N ALA A 440 -9.30 -11.75 3.29
CA ALA A 440 -9.65 -12.99 3.97
C ALA A 440 -9.63 -14.18 3.01
N ALA A 441 -9.41 -15.37 3.56
CA ALA A 441 -9.46 -16.63 2.83
C ALA A 441 -10.54 -17.56 3.40
N GLU A 442 -11.08 -18.43 2.57
CA GLU A 442 -12.12 -19.41 2.93
C GLU A 442 -11.96 -20.71 2.13
N GLU A 443 -12.30 -21.85 2.73
CA GLU A 443 -12.42 -23.14 2.03
C GLU A 443 -13.90 -23.55 1.91
N ILE A 444 -14.46 -23.45 0.70
CA ILE A 444 -15.86 -23.77 0.42
C ILE A 444 -15.94 -25.13 -0.24
N GLY A 445 -16.17 -26.17 0.57
CA GLY A 445 -16.11 -27.55 0.10
C GLY A 445 -14.69 -27.91 -0.35
N THR A 446 -14.46 -28.00 -1.67
CA THR A 446 -13.12 -28.21 -2.25
C THR A 446 -12.58 -26.97 -2.97
N THR A 447 -13.28 -25.84 -2.90
CA THR A 447 -12.84 -24.57 -3.49
C THR A 447 -12.01 -23.80 -2.47
N ARG A 448 -10.87 -23.25 -2.89
CA ARG A 448 -10.11 -22.24 -2.12
C ARG A 448 -10.49 -20.85 -2.62
N LEU A 449 -10.86 -19.97 -1.71
CA LEU A 449 -11.27 -18.60 -2.03
C LEU A 449 -10.35 -17.63 -1.29
N PHE A 450 -9.85 -16.62 -1.99
CA PHE A 450 -9.22 -15.45 -1.38
C PHE A 450 -9.97 -14.21 -1.85
N VAL A 451 -10.36 -13.36 -0.89
CA VAL A 451 -11.08 -12.11 -1.14
C VAL A 451 -10.24 -10.95 -0.65
N GLY A 452 -9.95 -9.99 -1.53
CA GLY A 452 -9.36 -8.70 -1.18
C GLY A 452 -10.37 -7.56 -1.27
N GLY A 453 -10.29 -6.59 -0.36
CA GLY A 453 -11.09 -5.36 -0.40
C GLY A 453 -10.74 -4.44 -1.57
N THR A 454 -9.60 -4.67 -2.21
CA THR A 454 -9.13 -4.01 -3.43
C THR A 454 -8.22 -4.96 -4.22
N THR A 455 -7.98 -4.65 -5.48
CA THR A 455 -6.93 -5.30 -6.28
C THR A 455 -5.57 -4.86 -5.77
N PHE A 456 -4.74 -5.82 -5.33
CA PHE A 456 -3.40 -5.61 -4.77
C PHE A 456 -2.30 -6.20 -5.67
N PHE A 457 -2.62 -6.44 -6.95
CA PHE A 457 -1.74 -7.11 -7.91
C PHE A 457 -1.86 -6.48 -9.32
N SER A 458 -2.24 -5.21 -9.38
CA SER A 458 -2.22 -4.42 -10.60
C SER A 458 -0.78 -4.12 -11.04
N ASP A 459 -0.62 -3.52 -12.21
CA ASP A 459 0.69 -3.10 -12.72
C ASP A 459 1.34 -2.02 -11.82
N PHE A 460 0.56 -1.35 -10.96
CA PHE A 460 1.09 -0.40 -9.97
C PHE A 460 1.67 -1.09 -8.72
N ASP A 461 1.30 -2.33 -8.46
CA ASP A 461 1.79 -3.11 -7.33
C ASP A 461 3.09 -3.87 -7.66
N HIS A 462 3.39 -4.03 -8.95
CA HIS A 462 4.60 -4.70 -9.43
C HIS A 462 5.79 -3.73 -9.44
N GLY A 463 6.97 -4.24 -9.05
CA GLY A 463 8.19 -3.45 -8.89
C GLY A 463 8.20 -2.48 -7.69
N ASP A 464 7.14 -2.41 -6.88
CA ASP A 464 7.12 -1.56 -5.67
C ASP A 464 8.16 -2.08 -4.65
N PRO A 465 9.17 -1.27 -4.27
CA PRO A 465 10.20 -1.71 -3.35
C PRO A 465 9.84 -1.53 -1.86
N TYR A 466 8.67 -0.95 -1.55
CA TYR A 466 8.22 -0.74 -0.17
C TYR A 466 7.24 -1.80 0.31
N PHE A 467 6.44 -2.37 -0.59
CA PHE A 467 5.31 -3.22 -0.22
C PHE A 467 5.38 -4.58 -0.92
N GLU A 468 5.21 -5.65 -0.17
CA GLU A 468 5.34 -7.02 -0.64
C GLU A 468 4.01 -7.60 -1.17
N ASN A 469 3.23 -6.77 -1.86
CA ASN A 469 1.93 -7.13 -2.46
C ASN A 469 2.04 -8.35 -3.40
N ILE A 470 3.09 -8.41 -4.21
CA ILE A 470 3.33 -9.53 -5.14
C ILE A 470 3.74 -10.79 -4.38
N GLN A 471 4.47 -10.68 -3.27
CA GLN A 471 4.79 -11.84 -2.43
C GLN A 471 3.53 -12.43 -1.78
N LEU A 472 2.57 -11.58 -1.37
CA LEU A 472 1.25 -12.02 -0.91
C LEU A 472 0.48 -12.77 -2.02
N LEU A 473 0.52 -12.27 -3.26
CA LEU A 473 -0.09 -12.96 -4.40
C LEU A 473 0.56 -14.33 -4.64
N GLU A 474 1.89 -14.42 -4.65
CA GLU A 474 2.61 -15.69 -4.83
C GLU A 474 2.26 -16.71 -3.75
N ASN A 475 2.20 -16.29 -2.48
CA ASN A 475 1.79 -17.16 -1.38
C ASN A 475 0.37 -17.68 -1.58
N PHE A 476 -0.54 -16.83 -2.10
CA PHE A 476 -1.88 -17.28 -2.49
C PHE A 476 -1.84 -18.29 -3.64
N LEU A 477 -1.02 -18.10 -4.68
CA LEU A 477 -0.93 -19.05 -5.80
C LEU A 477 -0.43 -20.42 -5.34
N ASP A 478 0.60 -20.43 -4.48
CA ASP A 478 1.12 -21.64 -3.83
C ASP A 478 0.04 -22.32 -2.98
N TRP A 479 -0.69 -21.55 -2.17
CA TRP A 479 -1.80 -22.07 -1.39
C TRP A 479 -2.95 -22.57 -2.28
N ALA A 480 -3.31 -21.85 -3.33
CA ALA A 480 -4.44 -22.19 -4.20
C ALA A 480 -4.33 -23.61 -4.79
N MET A 481 -3.12 -23.98 -5.22
CA MET A 481 -2.83 -25.27 -5.86
C MET A 481 -2.09 -26.26 -4.94
N GLY A 482 -1.70 -25.81 -3.75
CA GLY A 482 -0.94 -26.57 -2.77
C GLY A 482 -1.69 -27.77 -2.17
N ASN A 483 -1.00 -28.50 -1.31
CA ASN A 483 -1.58 -29.67 -0.66
C ASN A 483 -2.64 -29.27 0.37
N ARG A 484 -3.90 -29.54 0.04
CA ARG A 484 -5.08 -29.21 0.88
C ARG A 484 -5.12 -29.92 2.24
N SER A 485 -4.24 -30.88 2.50
CA SER A 485 -4.10 -31.49 3.83
C SER A 485 -3.06 -30.82 4.75
N GLU A 486 -2.20 -29.96 4.22
CA GLU A 486 -1.09 -29.35 4.96
C GLU A 486 -1.40 -27.90 5.37
N ASP A 487 -2.14 -27.17 4.54
CA ASP A 487 -2.48 -25.74 4.75
C ASP A 487 -4.00 -25.53 4.73
N ALA A 488 -4.75 -26.39 5.41
CA ALA A 488 -6.19 -26.24 5.57
C ALA A 488 -6.52 -25.08 6.51
N ILE A 489 -7.56 -24.31 6.19
CA ILE A 489 -7.99 -23.22 7.07
C ILE A 489 -8.52 -23.83 8.38
N PRO A 490 -8.04 -23.38 9.55
CA PRO A 490 -8.54 -23.87 10.82
C PRO A 490 -10.01 -23.47 11.01
N ASP A 491 -10.76 -24.36 11.65
CA ASP A 491 -12.14 -24.14 12.10
C ASP A 491 -12.10 -23.41 13.45
N VAL A 492 -11.67 -22.14 13.42
CA VAL A 492 -11.56 -21.24 14.58
C VAL A 492 -12.00 -19.83 14.21
N ASP A 493 -12.84 -19.27 15.06
CA ASP A 493 -13.31 -17.89 14.94
C ASP A 493 -12.24 -16.93 15.46
N GLU A 494 -11.79 -16.05 14.58
CA GLU A 494 -10.76 -15.03 14.83
C GLU A 494 -11.30 -13.59 14.77
N VAL A 495 -12.62 -13.41 14.68
CA VAL A 495 -13.27 -12.13 14.41
C VAL A 495 -14.09 -11.71 15.63
N GLY A 496 -13.92 -10.46 16.08
CA GLY A 496 -14.70 -9.94 17.21
C GLY A 496 -16.19 -9.67 16.87
N PRO A 497 -17.06 -9.56 17.88
CA PRO A 497 -18.48 -9.28 17.69
C PRO A 497 -18.77 -8.00 16.90
N ARG A 498 -19.88 -7.98 16.19
CA ARG A 498 -20.38 -6.75 15.56
C ARG A 498 -21.20 -5.95 16.55
N ILE A 499 -20.87 -4.68 16.72
CA ILE A 499 -21.62 -3.75 17.55
C ILE A 499 -22.35 -2.76 16.65
N SER A 500 -23.67 -2.64 16.81
CA SER A 500 -24.54 -1.78 16.00
C SER A 500 -25.69 -1.19 16.82
N ASN A 501 -26.54 -0.36 16.20
CA ASN A 501 -27.74 0.23 16.80
C ASN A 501 -27.50 0.93 18.16
N ILE A 502 -26.34 1.58 18.31
CA ILE A 502 -25.97 2.26 19.54
C ILE A 502 -26.84 3.50 19.69
N GLN A 503 -27.59 3.57 20.78
CA GLN A 503 -28.54 4.63 21.10
C GLN A 503 -28.50 4.93 22.59
N TRP A 504 -28.95 6.10 23.01
CA TRP A 504 -29.07 6.44 24.43
C TRP A 504 -30.30 7.29 24.70
N THR A 505 -30.84 7.17 25.92
CA THR A 505 -32.00 7.94 26.35
C THR A 505 -31.83 8.41 27.80
N PRO A 506 -32.07 9.70 28.09
CA PRO A 506 -32.38 10.78 27.14
C PRO A 506 -31.17 11.14 26.25
N THR A 507 -31.43 11.57 25.00
CA THR A 507 -30.38 12.05 24.08
C THR A 507 -29.77 13.39 24.51
N SER A 508 -30.47 14.13 25.37
CA SER A 508 -30.04 15.40 25.97
C SER A 508 -30.41 15.39 27.45
N PRO A 509 -29.58 14.76 28.31
CA PRO A 509 -29.84 14.70 29.75
C PRO A 509 -29.77 16.10 30.39
N VAL A 510 -30.44 16.29 31.53
CA VAL A 510 -30.19 17.43 32.42
C VAL A 510 -29.14 17.06 33.48
N GLU A 511 -28.58 18.05 34.18
CA GLU A 511 -27.63 17.84 35.28
C GLU A 511 -28.06 16.72 36.25
N GLY A 512 -27.16 15.76 36.48
CA GLY A 512 -27.38 14.60 37.35
C GLY A 512 -28.37 13.56 36.84
N GLN A 513 -28.87 13.67 35.59
CA GLN A 513 -29.83 12.73 35.04
C GLN A 513 -29.15 11.46 34.52
N ASN A 514 -29.65 10.29 34.94
CA ASN A 514 -29.18 9.02 34.41
C ASN A 514 -29.47 8.89 32.90
N VAL A 515 -28.53 8.31 32.16
CA VAL A 515 -28.68 7.99 30.74
C VAL A 515 -28.53 6.49 30.56
N THR A 516 -29.54 5.85 29.96
CA THR A 516 -29.45 4.45 29.55
C THR A 516 -28.93 4.38 28.12
N VAL A 517 -27.82 3.68 27.94
CA VAL A 517 -27.23 3.36 26.64
C VAL A 517 -27.64 1.95 26.26
N THR A 518 -28.07 1.77 25.01
CA THR A 518 -28.49 0.49 24.43
C THR A 518 -27.75 0.23 23.13
N LEU A 519 -27.48 -1.03 22.84
CA LEU A 519 -26.86 -1.46 21.59
C LEU A 519 -27.32 -2.87 21.19
N THR A 520 -27.02 -3.23 19.95
CA THR A 520 -27.05 -4.60 19.47
C THR A 520 -25.62 -5.10 19.31
N ALA A 521 -25.27 -6.21 19.95
CA ALA A 521 -24.04 -6.94 19.68
C ALA A 521 -24.40 -8.31 19.12
N SER A 522 -23.75 -8.70 18.03
CA SER A 522 -24.02 -9.98 17.37
C SER A 522 -22.74 -10.58 16.84
N ASP A 523 -22.65 -11.89 17.00
CA ASP A 523 -21.53 -12.70 16.56
C ASP A 523 -22.08 -14.07 16.12
N PRO A 524 -21.63 -14.66 15.00
CA PRO A 524 -22.00 -16.02 14.59
C PRO A 524 -21.75 -17.09 15.66
N GLY A 525 -20.60 -17.05 16.33
CA GLY A 525 -20.25 -17.91 17.47
C GLY A 525 -20.98 -17.51 18.76
N GLY A 526 -21.44 -16.27 18.82
CA GLY A 526 -22.28 -15.70 19.88
C GLY A 526 -21.50 -14.77 20.81
N VAL A 527 -22.22 -13.89 21.51
CA VAL A 527 -21.62 -12.85 22.35
C VAL A 527 -21.63 -13.27 23.83
N VAL A 528 -20.47 -13.27 24.50
CA VAL A 528 -20.36 -13.60 25.93
C VAL A 528 -20.76 -12.42 26.82
N GLY A 529 -20.48 -11.19 26.36
CA GLY A 529 -20.85 -9.99 27.08
C GLY A 529 -20.46 -8.70 26.36
N ALA A 530 -21.01 -7.59 26.83
CA ALA A 530 -20.62 -6.25 26.42
C ALA A 530 -20.35 -5.37 27.65
N ALA A 531 -19.45 -4.42 27.51
CA ALA A 531 -19.09 -3.46 28.54
C ALA A 531 -19.11 -2.03 27.99
N LEU A 532 -19.77 -1.13 28.70
CA LEU A 532 -19.71 0.30 28.46
C LEU A 532 -18.58 0.90 29.30
N LYS A 533 -17.63 1.58 28.68
CA LYS A 533 -16.50 2.24 29.35
C LYS A 533 -16.59 3.75 29.14
N TYR A 534 -16.47 4.52 30.22
CA TYR A 534 -16.55 5.99 30.17
C TYR A 534 -15.76 6.63 31.32
N ASN A 535 -15.47 7.92 31.21
CA ASN A 535 -14.94 8.72 32.31
C ASN A 535 -16.00 9.71 32.80
N ASN A 536 -16.32 9.70 34.10
CA ASN A 536 -17.34 10.59 34.66
C ASN A 536 -16.82 11.99 35.06
N GLY A 537 -15.64 12.38 34.56
CA GLY A 537 -14.90 13.57 34.95
C GLY A 537 -13.94 13.37 36.13
N THR A 538 -14.03 12.24 36.85
CA THR A 538 -13.18 11.98 38.03
C THR A 538 -12.36 10.70 37.91
N HIS A 539 -12.92 9.64 37.34
CA HIS A 539 -12.24 8.36 37.10
C HIS A 539 -12.91 7.58 35.96
N ASN A 540 -12.18 6.59 35.43
CA ASN A 540 -12.71 5.66 34.44
C ASN A 540 -13.62 4.63 35.11
N ILE A 541 -14.76 4.34 34.49
CA ILE A 541 -15.76 3.37 34.93
C ILE A 541 -15.95 2.35 33.80
N ILE A 542 -16.03 1.07 34.18
CA ILE A 542 -16.38 -0.04 33.28
C ILE A 542 -17.69 -0.64 33.81
N LEU A 543 -18.75 -0.56 33.01
CA LEU A 543 -20.07 -1.10 33.33
C LEU A 543 -20.34 -2.33 32.46
N PRO A 544 -20.51 -3.53 33.04
CA PRO A 544 -21.06 -4.64 32.27
C PRO A 544 -22.48 -4.29 31.85
N MET A 545 -22.80 -4.54 30.59
CA MET A 545 -24.14 -4.31 30.06
C MET A 545 -25.01 -5.53 30.30
N GLU A 546 -26.27 -5.31 30.69
CA GLU A 546 -27.24 -6.38 30.91
C GLU A 546 -27.91 -6.76 29.58
N THR A 547 -28.17 -8.06 29.39
CA THR A 547 -28.94 -8.57 28.25
C THR A 547 -29.93 -9.65 28.72
N GLY A 548 -31.09 -9.70 28.08
CA GLY A 548 -32.11 -10.74 28.29
C GLY A 548 -32.17 -11.78 27.18
N ASP A 549 -31.60 -11.48 26.02
CA ASP A 549 -31.68 -12.27 24.78
C ASP A 549 -30.31 -12.60 24.16
N GLY A 550 -29.21 -12.09 24.74
CA GLY A 550 -27.85 -12.28 24.24
C GLY A 550 -27.48 -11.39 23.06
N ILE A 551 -28.39 -10.49 22.63
CA ILE A 551 -28.22 -9.67 21.43
C ILE A 551 -28.35 -8.18 21.76
N ASN A 552 -29.37 -7.82 22.55
CA ASN A 552 -29.63 -6.45 22.95
C ASN A 552 -29.05 -6.21 24.34
N PHE A 553 -28.13 -5.25 24.44
CA PHE A 553 -27.42 -4.92 25.66
C PHE A 553 -27.80 -3.52 26.14
N ALA A 554 -27.90 -3.35 27.45
CA ALA A 554 -28.18 -2.05 28.06
C ALA A 554 -27.34 -1.80 29.33
N ALA A 555 -26.87 -0.57 29.49
CA ALA A 555 -26.25 -0.09 30.72
C ALA A 555 -26.70 1.33 31.03
N THR A 556 -26.65 1.72 32.30
CA THR A 556 -27.07 3.07 32.74
C THR A 556 -25.90 3.82 33.35
N ILE A 557 -25.59 4.97 32.76
CA ILE A 557 -24.67 5.97 33.29
C ILE A 557 -25.44 6.79 34.32
N SER A 558 -25.03 6.79 35.59
CA SER A 558 -25.73 7.49 36.69
C SER A 558 -24.92 8.55 37.42
N ASP A 559 -23.59 8.58 37.24
CA ASP A 559 -22.68 9.30 38.14
C ASP A 559 -22.04 10.52 37.46
N VAL A 560 -22.83 11.29 36.71
CA VAL A 560 -22.39 12.48 35.96
C VAL A 560 -23.22 13.68 36.41
N GLU A 561 -22.60 14.64 37.09
CA GLU A 561 -23.27 15.89 37.51
C GLU A 561 -23.49 16.80 36.30
N ASN A 562 -22.41 17.29 35.68
CA ASN A 562 -22.43 18.10 34.46
C ASN A 562 -21.13 17.89 33.66
N GLY A 563 -21.12 18.30 32.40
CA GLY A 563 -19.97 18.21 31.51
C GLY A 563 -20.17 17.26 30.33
N ILE A 564 -19.09 17.05 29.59
CA ILE A 564 -19.04 16.18 28.42
C ILE A 564 -18.48 14.83 28.86
N VAL A 565 -19.14 13.75 28.48
CA VAL A 565 -18.68 12.37 28.71
C VAL A 565 -18.57 11.66 27.37
N ASP A 566 -17.37 11.20 27.08
CA ASP A 566 -17.11 10.26 26.01
C ASP A 566 -17.20 8.84 26.56
N PHE A 567 -17.81 7.95 25.78
CA PHE A 567 -17.89 6.54 26.09
C PHE A 567 -17.58 5.68 24.88
N LEU A 568 -17.07 4.49 25.17
CA LEU A 568 -16.89 3.42 24.20
C LEU A 568 -17.58 2.16 24.70
N ILE A 569 -17.82 1.27 23.76
CA ILE A 569 -18.39 -0.05 24.00
C ILE A 569 -17.37 -1.08 23.57
N GLU A 570 -17.19 -2.10 24.41
CA GLU A 570 -16.46 -3.31 24.09
C GLU A 570 -17.44 -4.50 24.11
N ALA A 571 -17.32 -5.41 23.16
CA ALA A 571 -18.03 -6.69 23.17
C ALA A 571 -17.03 -7.83 22.97
N GLU A 572 -17.27 -8.94 23.65
CA GLU A 572 -16.46 -10.15 23.60
C GLU A 572 -17.36 -11.32 23.14
N ASP A 573 -16.88 -12.14 22.22
CA ASP A 573 -17.56 -13.36 21.77
C ASP A 573 -17.29 -14.55 22.71
N THR A 574 -17.68 -15.76 22.28
CA THR A 574 -17.44 -16.99 23.05
C THR A 574 -16.05 -17.60 22.89
N THR A 575 -15.25 -17.12 21.93
CA THR A 575 -13.89 -17.59 21.63
C THR A 575 -12.82 -16.65 22.22
N GLY A 576 -13.23 -15.47 22.68
CA GLY A 576 -12.43 -14.45 23.34
C GLY A 576 -11.99 -13.31 22.43
N ASN A 577 -12.51 -13.20 21.20
CA ASN A 577 -12.21 -12.04 20.36
C ASN A 577 -13.03 -10.84 20.83
N ILE A 578 -12.44 -9.66 20.64
CA ILE A 578 -12.95 -8.40 21.19
C ILE A 578 -13.17 -7.42 20.05
N ALA A 579 -14.32 -6.76 20.07
CA ALA A 579 -14.63 -5.63 19.20
C ALA A 579 -14.89 -4.37 20.02
N VAL A 580 -14.50 -3.23 19.47
CA VAL A 580 -14.64 -1.93 20.14
C VAL A 580 -15.35 -0.94 19.22
N ARG A 581 -16.39 -0.28 19.75
CA ARG A 581 -17.02 0.89 19.12
C ARG A 581 -16.84 2.10 20.02
N ALA A 582 -16.08 3.07 19.53
CA ALA A 582 -15.61 4.18 20.35
C ALA A 582 -16.17 5.56 19.95
N TYR A 583 -15.96 6.45 20.92
CA TYR A 583 -16.19 7.90 21.00
C TYR A 583 -17.59 8.43 20.72
N PHE A 584 -18.58 7.77 21.31
CA PHE A 584 -19.89 8.42 21.48
C PHE A 584 -19.80 9.47 22.58
N THR A 585 -20.31 10.67 22.31
CA THR A 585 -20.29 11.79 23.26
C THR A 585 -21.69 12.14 23.74
N ILE A 586 -21.83 12.35 25.05
CA ILE A 586 -23.06 12.86 25.67
C ILE A 586 -22.72 14.09 26.52
N GLU A 587 -23.51 15.16 26.38
CA GLU A 587 -23.35 16.39 27.16
C GLU A 587 -24.44 16.52 28.24
N TRP A 588 -24.02 16.73 29.48
CA TRP A 588 -24.85 17.16 30.60
C TRP A 588 -24.67 18.67 30.84
N PRO A 589 -25.65 19.51 30.45
CA PRO A 589 -25.55 20.95 30.66
C PRO A 589 -25.65 21.27 32.16
N ALA A 590 -24.78 22.16 32.64
CA ALA A 590 -24.87 22.68 34.00
C ALA A 590 -26.17 23.48 34.22
N ILE A 591 -26.76 23.40 35.41
CA ILE A 591 -27.92 24.22 35.76
C ILE A 591 -27.56 25.70 35.64
N THR A 592 -28.14 26.37 34.66
CA THR A 592 -28.09 27.83 34.57
C THR A 592 -29.01 28.41 35.63
N THR A 593 -28.45 28.77 36.79
CA THR A 593 -29.15 29.62 37.75
C THR A 593 -29.39 31.00 37.12
N THR A 594 -30.55 31.17 36.50
CA THR A 594 -31.03 32.48 36.09
C THR A 594 -31.38 33.26 37.36
N THR A 595 -30.41 34.00 37.91
CA THR A 595 -30.71 35.06 38.86
C THR A 595 -31.46 36.16 38.11
N THR A 596 -32.79 36.10 38.17
CA THR A 596 -33.68 37.19 37.75
C THR A 596 -33.44 38.39 38.69
N SER A 597 -32.43 39.19 38.39
CA SER A 597 -32.26 40.50 38.99
C SER A 597 -33.36 41.41 38.46
N THR A 598 -34.40 41.64 39.25
CA THR A 598 -35.39 42.68 38.96
C THR A 598 -34.71 44.04 39.09
N SER A 599 -34.26 44.61 37.98
CA SER A 599 -33.68 45.95 37.95
C SER A 599 -34.79 46.99 38.15
N ILE A 600 -34.87 47.55 39.35
CA ILE A 600 -35.61 48.78 39.62
C ILE A 600 -34.78 49.94 39.06
N THR A 601 -35.27 50.54 37.98
CA THR A 601 -34.73 51.75 37.38
C THR A 601 -34.71 52.88 38.41
N THR A 602 -33.51 53.31 38.81
CA THR A 602 -33.32 54.58 39.51
C THR A 602 -32.30 55.41 38.74
N THR A 603 -32.78 56.50 38.17
CA THR A 603 -32.02 57.52 37.44
C THR A 603 -31.09 58.26 38.39
N THR A 604 -29.80 58.36 38.08
CA THR A 604 -28.94 59.48 38.51
C THR A 604 -27.72 59.64 37.61
N THR A 605 -27.34 60.90 37.45
CA THR A 605 -26.54 61.49 36.36
C THR A 605 -25.07 61.68 36.74
N ALA A 606 -24.19 61.64 35.72
CA ALA A 606 -22.79 62.13 35.64
C ALA A 606 -21.69 61.25 36.30
N THR A 607 -20.44 61.16 35.83
CA THR A 607 -19.59 62.05 35.01
C THR A 607 -18.52 61.24 34.27
N ASN A 608 -18.08 61.71 33.10
CA ASN A 608 -16.96 61.18 32.30
C ASN A 608 -15.62 61.18 33.05
N THR A 609 -14.79 60.17 32.83
CA THR A 609 -13.31 60.32 32.72
C THR A 609 -12.74 59.22 31.84
N THR A 610 -12.27 59.61 30.67
CA THR A 610 -11.49 58.80 29.73
C THR A 610 -10.02 58.82 30.17
N THR A 611 -9.37 57.66 30.26
CA THR A 611 -7.90 57.59 30.34
C THR A 611 -7.43 56.41 29.52
N SER A 612 -6.83 56.71 28.37
CA SER A 612 -6.05 55.79 27.57
C SER A 612 -4.74 55.47 28.30
N THR A 613 -4.32 54.20 28.29
CA THR A 613 -2.91 53.86 28.53
C THR A 613 -2.53 52.66 27.69
N THR A 614 -1.60 52.92 26.78
CA THR A 614 -0.77 51.96 26.06
C THR A 614 0.21 51.29 27.03
N THR A 615 0.51 50.02 26.84
CA THR A 615 1.80 49.41 27.20
C THR A 615 1.96 48.08 26.49
N GLY A 616 2.95 47.99 25.61
CA GLY A 616 3.56 46.71 25.24
C GLY A 616 4.74 46.43 26.16
N THR A 617 5.09 45.16 26.34
CA THR A 617 6.46 44.59 26.16
C THR A 617 6.51 43.13 26.59
N GLY A 618 7.10 42.31 25.70
CA GLY A 618 8.14 41.31 26.00
C GLY A 618 7.90 40.23 27.05
N GLY A 619 7.70 38.99 26.59
CA GLY A 619 7.83 37.78 27.40
C GLY A 619 8.46 36.65 26.57
N THR A 620 9.73 36.35 26.87
CA THR A 620 10.54 35.25 26.34
C THR A 620 10.05 33.89 26.85
N ILE A 621 9.90 32.92 25.95
CA ILE A 621 9.58 31.51 26.26
C ILE A 621 10.88 30.75 26.55
N PRO A 622 10.99 29.97 27.66
CA PRO A 622 12.16 29.15 27.95
C PRO A 622 12.12 27.80 27.18
N PRO A 623 13.28 27.23 26.80
CA PRO A 623 13.35 25.92 26.16
C PRO A 623 13.19 24.76 27.17
N SER A 624 12.52 23.70 26.74
CA SER A 624 12.29 22.45 27.47
C SER A 624 13.57 21.59 27.58
N PRO A 625 13.81 20.88 28.70
CA PRO A 625 14.97 20.01 28.90
C PRO A 625 14.68 18.59 28.41
N MET A 626 15.06 18.26 27.18
CA MET A 626 14.98 16.88 26.68
C MET A 626 16.25 16.49 25.93
N LEU A 627 17.35 16.32 26.68
CA LEU A 627 18.60 15.80 26.13
C LEU A 627 19.45 15.18 27.24
N LEU A 628 18.99 14.06 27.82
CA LEU A 628 19.80 13.27 28.76
C LEU A 628 19.33 11.82 29.02
N PHE A 629 18.70 11.14 28.05
CA PHE A 629 18.38 9.70 28.17
C PHE A 629 18.88 8.80 27.02
N GLY A 630 19.48 9.35 25.96
CA GLY A 630 19.87 8.58 24.77
C GLY A 630 21.18 7.78 24.83
N VAL A 631 22.01 7.92 25.87
CA VAL A 631 23.36 7.33 25.89
C VAL A 631 23.45 6.00 26.67
N ALA A 632 22.44 5.67 27.49
CA ALA A 632 22.48 4.48 28.34
C ALA A 632 21.91 3.20 27.69
N ILE A 633 21.10 3.32 26.64
CA ILE A 633 20.46 2.15 25.98
C ILE A 633 21.37 1.55 24.90
N GLY A 634 22.20 2.36 24.24
CA GLY A 634 23.11 1.91 23.18
C GLY A 634 24.22 0.95 23.63
N ILE A 635 24.63 0.99 24.91
CA ILE A 635 25.68 0.10 25.43
C ILE A 635 25.13 -1.30 25.78
N LEU A 636 23.83 -1.42 26.03
CA LEU A 636 23.19 -2.67 26.43
C LEU A 636 22.88 -3.57 25.22
N VAL A 637 22.56 -2.98 24.06
CA VAL A 637 22.26 -3.71 22.81
C VAL A 637 23.53 -4.34 22.21
N VAL A 638 24.68 -3.67 22.31
CA VAL A 638 25.97 -4.20 21.79
C VAL A 638 26.46 -5.44 22.55
N ILE A 639 26.14 -5.55 23.85
CA ILE A 639 26.56 -6.71 24.66
C ILE A 639 25.68 -7.95 24.36
N VAL A 640 24.40 -7.76 24.05
CA VAL A 640 23.49 -8.88 23.71
C VAL A 640 23.86 -9.51 22.36
N ILE A 641 24.26 -8.71 21.37
CA ILE A 641 24.65 -9.18 20.03
C ILE A 641 25.95 -10.00 20.08
N ILE A 642 26.94 -9.61 20.89
CA ILE A 642 28.21 -10.37 21.02
C ILE A 642 27.99 -11.75 21.66
N VAL A 643 27.00 -11.89 22.56
CA VAL A 643 26.68 -13.16 23.22
C VAL A 643 25.93 -14.13 22.29
N ILE A 644 25.13 -13.63 21.35
CA ILE A 644 24.43 -14.47 20.37
C ILE A 644 25.40 -15.00 19.30
N VAL A 645 26.32 -14.15 18.80
CA VAL A 645 27.31 -14.54 17.78
C VAL A 645 28.35 -15.54 18.30
N THR A 646 28.67 -15.53 19.61
CA THR A 646 29.59 -16.53 20.18
C THR A 646 28.94 -17.88 20.46
N LYS A 647 27.59 -17.96 20.53
CA LYS A 647 26.86 -19.20 20.81
C LYS A 647 26.52 -20.02 19.56
N SER A 648 26.44 -19.40 18.37
CA SER A 648 26.16 -20.11 17.11
C SER A 648 27.39 -20.82 16.52
N ARG A 649 28.62 -20.47 16.94
CA ARG A 649 29.86 -21.13 16.47
C ARG A 649 30.16 -22.49 17.11
N HIS A 650 29.26 -23.01 17.95
CA HIS A 650 29.41 -24.32 18.60
C HIS A 650 28.17 -25.22 18.53
N ARG A 651 27.42 -25.17 17.42
CA ARG A 651 26.50 -26.25 17.06
C ARG A 651 26.69 -26.69 15.62
#